data_AF-A0A317E386-F1
#
_entry.id   AF-A0A317E386-F1
#
_cell.length_a   1.000
_cell.length_b   1.000
_cell.length_c   1.000
_cell.angle_alpha   90.00
_cell.angle_beta   90.00
_cell.angle_gamma   90.00
#
_symmetry.space_group_name_H-M   'P 1'
#
loop_
_entity.id
_entity.type
_entity.pdbx_description
1 polymer ?
#
loop_
_entity_poly.entity_id
_entity_poly.type
_entity_poly.pdbx_seq_one_letter_code
_entity_poly.pdbx_strand_id
1 'polypeptide(L)'
;MRKSILRGLAVAVLPFAAAPSALADEFGAFSLTTLETLTTTYAGRHTGTAAFEGAADWMVGRFEASGLSVTRQSFTTRRGLTSQNVITSIAGTGSDFILVGAHFDSAPQRAGYTGPALQGVDDNGSGASVLTELAAHMSGLSLETGLVFNAFGAEETGLEGSQAYRDSLTPEELANLKGMINIDSLITGDFMYAHAGYNYLANPALKSYWTRIHAIADELGIDLRSNPGLNPDYPVDTGCCSDAAVFEDLDIPVLWLESTNWDIGDLDGYEQTTNPAIPGGATWHNPALDNWEVLTAAFGEDRIPDRLEAYSLLLTRLLVELTGADLLASASSGGSTAYLSADHVVRYGDAFDAAVDRLSLSILDHPRDVGAFTLSVGIEGGLAPSGGFDDRLDIDGAASGRALVHGDYQVGPLFNLAADLQVARNRDDGGAGGSLSSTSVTGGVSALYGSGISPWALAALSAAYGDLSGTRAFHMTSGLGATLLDQRFAYDTDAVSYGARLQGGHDFDLGGFALGPVVGLDYAHYRVGGYAEDQSLRTALAFEAMDFDSAEATAGVRLRGTVALGGGLALSPYGSLLYVQELADGRPEDVVVRAAGDGVARKVTFADADDSYGRARLGASLGLGEGVGTYVEIGTRIGHDDGAQTGVTAGLGLTF
;
A
#
# COMPACT_ATOMS: atom_id res chain seq x y z
N MET A 1 -15.40 7.73 50.94
CA MET A 1 -14.82 9.10 50.87
C MET A 1 -13.72 9.07 49.80
N ARG A 2 -13.76 10.00 48.82
CA ARG A 2 -12.88 10.18 47.62
C ARG A 2 -13.09 9.14 46.49
N LYS A 3 -13.83 9.42 45.40
CA LYS A 3 -13.63 10.31 44.21
C LYS A 3 -12.44 9.91 43.32
N SER A 4 -12.70 9.33 42.14
CA SER A 4 -12.00 9.62 40.87
C SER A 4 -12.89 9.19 39.68
N ILE A 5 -13.55 10.16 39.03
CA ILE A 5 -13.24 10.65 37.66
C ILE A 5 -13.61 9.62 36.57
N LEU A 6 -14.89 9.63 36.18
CA LEU A 6 -15.25 9.36 34.79
C LEU A 6 -14.82 10.59 33.97
N ARG A 7 -13.77 10.45 33.16
CA ARG A 7 -13.52 11.31 32.01
C ARG A 7 -13.97 10.53 30.79
N GLY A 8 -14.94 11.09 30.08
CA GLY A 8 -15.43 10.52 28.84
C GLY A 8 -14.34 10.50 27.78
N LEU A 9 -14.26 9.38 27.06
CA LEU A 9 -13.80 9.37 25.69
C LEU A 9 -15.08 9.33 24.84
N ALA A 10 -15.51 10.50 24.38
CA ALA A 10 -16.41 10.56 23.25
C ALA A 10 -15.58 10.10 22.04
N VAL A 11 -15.67 8.81 21.71
CA VAL A 11 -15.28 8.35 20.38
C VAL A 11 -16.27 9.02 19.44
N ALA A 12 -15.79 10.05 18.73
CA ALA A 12 -16.48 10.56 17.56
C ALA A 12 -16.47 9.41 16.55
N VAL A 13 -17.52 8.59 16.57
CA VAL A 13 -17.88 7.77 15.41
C VAL A 13 -18.34 8.79 14.37
N LEU A 14 -17.38 9.33 13.63
CA LEU A 14 -17.68 9.93 12.34
C LEU A 14 -18.27 8.79 11.51
N PRO A 15 -19.50 8.93 11.00
CA PRO A 15 -19.95 8.01 9.98
C PRO A 15 -18.95 8.21 8.82
N PHE A 16 -18.17 7.17 8.50
CA PHE A 16 -17.69 7.00 7.14
C PHE A 16 -18.96 6.98 6.30
N ALA A 17 -19.34 8.14 5.77
CA ALA A 17 -20.15 8.16 4.58
C ALA A 17 -19.32 7.36 3.58
N ALA A 18 -19.75 6.15 3.27
CA ALA A 18 -19.27 5.46 2.10
C ALA A 18 -19.42 6.46 0.95
N ALA A 19 -18.29 7.02 0.51
CA ALA A 19 -18.26 7.78 -0.71
C ALA A 19 -18.93 6.87 -1.76
N PRO A 20 -19.84 7.40 -2.60
CA PRO A 20 -20.37 6.60 -3.68
C PRO A 20 -19.17 6.00 -4.40
N SER A 21 -19.21 4.69 -4.61
CA SER A 21 -18.25 3.97 -5.43
C SER A 21 -18.31 4.61 -6.81
N ALA A 22 -17.56 5.69 -7.01
CA ALA A 22 -17.23 6.20 -8.31
C ALA A 22 -16.59 5.02 -9.02
N LEU A 23 -17.13 4.65 -10.18
CA LEU A 23 -16.36 3.86 -11.13
C LEU A 23 -15.01 4.57 -11.25
N ALA A 24 -13.91 3.82 -11.19
CA ALA A 24 -12.58 4.39 -11.36
C ALA A 24 -12.60 5.31 -12.59
N ASP A 25 -12.32 6.60 -12.39
CA ASP A 25 -12.31 7.53 -13.52
C ASP A 25 -11.08 7.21 -14.38
N GLU A 26 -11.30 7.03 -15.68
CA GLU A 26 -10.23 6.92 -16.67
C GLU A 26 -9.48 8.26 -16.75
N PHE A 27 -8.18 8.20 -17.06
CA PHE A 27 -7.39 9.42 -17.27
C PHE A 27 -8.02 10.29 -18.36
N GLY A 28 -8.04 11.60 -18.16
CA GLY A 28 -8.61 12.61 -19.04
C GLY A 28 -10.08 12.94 -18.79
N ALA A 29 -10.87 12.06 -18.17
CA ALA A 29 -12.31 12.26 -18.00
C ALA A 29 -12.66 13.43 -17.06
N PHE A 30 -11.93 13.54 -15.94
CA PHE A 30 -12.10 14.63 -14.98
C PHE A 30 -11.67 15.97 -15.57
N SER A 31 -10.59 15.96 -16.36
CA SER A 31 -10.06 17.09 -17.11
C SER A 31 -11.05 17.53 -18.18
N LEU A 32 -11.62 16.61 -18.96
CA LEU A 32 -12.57 16.93 -20.02
C LEU A 32 -13.79 17.69 -19.49
N THR A 33 -14.38 17.21 -18.40
CA THR A 33 -15.51 17.89 -17.74
C THR A 33 -15.11 19.30 -17.25
N THR A 34 -13.89 19.44 -16.75
CA THR A 34 -13.35 20.73 -16.29
C THR A 34 -13.18 21.69 -17.47
N LEU A 35 -12.58 21.21 -18.56
CA LEU A 35 -12.31 21.95 -19.79
C LEU A 35 -13.60 22.47 -20.43
N GLU A 36 -14.58 21.60 -20.62
CA GLU A 36 -15.87 21.97 -21.20
C GLU A 36 -16.52 23.12 -20.43
N THR A 37 -16.52 23.05 -19.10
CA THR A 37 -17.14 24.10 -18.28
C THR A 37 -16.36 25.41 -18.34
N LEU A 38 -15.02 25.37 -18.21
CA LEU A 38 -14.15 26.55 -18.31
C LEU A 38 -14.32 27.29 -19.64
N THR A 39 -14.49 26.56 -20.74
CA THR A 39 -14.42 27.09 -22.09
C THR A 39 -15.78 27.43 -22.69
N THR A 40 -16.86 26.81 -22.20
CA THR A 40 -18.23 27.07 -22.68
C THR A 40 -19.00 28.01 -21.74
N THR A 41 -18.97 27.74 -20.43
CA THR A 41 -19.72 28.53 -19.43
C THR A 41 -18.97 29.81 -19.09
N TYR A 42 -17.65 29.74 -19.03
CA TYR A 42 -16.77 30.87 -18.69
C TYR A 42 -15.91 31.33 -19.87
N ALA A 43 -16.44 31.24 -21.10
CA ALA A 43 -15.79 31.82 -22.27
C ALA A 43 -15.50 33.32 -22.07
N GLY A 44 -14.28 33.75 -22.43
CA GLY A 44 -13.80 35.12 -22.22
C GLY A 44 -13.39 35.40 -20.77
N ARG A 45 -12.96 34.39 -20.03
CA ARG A 45 -12.39 34.44 -18.66
C ARG A 45 -11.07 35.22 -18.53
N HIS A 46 -10.91 36.33 -19.25
CA HIS A 46 -9.76 37.22 -19.07
C HIS A 46 -9.86 37.98 -17.74
N THR A 47 -8.70 38.32 -17.20
CA THR A 47 -8.54 38.97 -15.90
C THR A 47 -9.48 40.18 -15.71
N GLY A 48 -10.14 40.24 -14.55
CA GLY A 48 -11.05 41.32 -14.16
C GLY A 48 -12.50 41.18 -14.65
N THR A 49 -12.85 40.10 -15.34
CA THR A 49 -14.22 39.81 -15.78
C THR A 49 -15.00 38.97 -14.76
N ALA A 50 -16.34 39.01 -14.86
CA ALA A 50 -17.20 38.07 -14.13
C ALA A 50 -17.00 36.60 -14.57
N ALA A 51 -16.62 36.38 -15.84
CA ALA A 51 -16.29 35.05 -16.33
C ALA A 51 -15.03 34.49 -15.66
N PHE A 52 -14.01 35.33 -15.43
CA PHE A 52 -12.81 34.94 -14.67
C PHE A 52 -13.14 34.59 -13.21
N GLU A 53 -13.96 35.38 -12.52
CA GLU A 53 -14.39 35.05 -11.15
C GLU A 53 -15.15 33.71 -11.12
N GLY A 54 -16.08 33.50 -12.05
CA GLY A 54 -16.81 32.24 -12.16
C GLY A 54 -15.92 31.04 -12.52
N ALA A 55 -14.90 31.24 -13.36
CA ALA A 55 -13.88 30.23 -13.63
C ALA A 55 -13.09 29.90 -12.36
N ALA A 56 -12.73 30.89 -11.54
CA ALA A 56 -12.07 30.66 -10.25
C ALA A 56 -12.98 29.88 -9.28
N ASP A 57 -14.28 30.18 -9.23
CA ASP A 57 -15.29 29.39 -8.50
C ASP A 57 -15.32 27.94 -8.96
N TRP A 58 -15.27 27.71 -10.26
CA TRP A 58 -15.23 26.37 -10.82
C TRP A 58 -13.95 25.63 -10.43
N MET A 59 -12.77 26.25 -10.58
CA MET A 59 -11.48 25.65 -10.20
C MET A 59 -11.45 25.27 -8.72
N VAL A 60 -11.98 26.12 -7.82
CA VAL A 60 -12.15 25.77 -6.40
C VAL A 60 -13.01 24.52 -6.25
N GLY A 61 -14.18 24.50 -6.90
CA GLY A 61 -15.10 23.37 -6.81
C GLY A 61 -14.49 22.06 -7.30
N ARG A 62 -13.61 22.09 -8.31
CA ARG A 62 -12.90 20.90 -8.79
C ARG A 62 -11.90 20.36 -7.76
N PHE A 63 -11.07 21.21 -7.16
CA PHE A 63 -10.16 20.77 -6.12
C PHE A 63 -10.90 20.28 -4.86
N GLU A 64 -11.95 20.98 -4.43
CA GLU A 64 -12.76 20.57 -3.27
C GLU A 64 -13.52 19.27 -3.49
N ALA A 65 -13.95 18.98 -4.73
CA ALA A 65 -14.59 17.71 -5.08
C ALA A 65 -13.66 16.50 -4.87
N SER A 66 -12.34 16.71 -4.92
CA SER A 66 -11.31 15.71 -4.62
C SER A 66 -10.95 15.63 -3.14
N GLY A 67 -11.69 16.32 -2.26
CA GLY A 67 -11.44 16.37 -0.82
C GLY A 67 -10.28 17.28 -0.39
N LEU A 68 -9.77 18.12 -1.31
CA LEU A 68 -8.64 18.99 -1.04
C LEU A 68 -9.09 20.36 -0.50
N SER A 69 -8.26 20.94 0.37
CA SER A 69 -8.47 22.31 0.86
C SER A 69 -7.90 23.32 -0.12
N VAL A 70 -8.61 24.42 -0.34
CA VAL A 70 -8.25 25.42 -1.36
C VAL A 70 -8.03 26.79 -0.75
N THR A 71 -7.00 27.49 -1.23
CA THR A 71 -6.69 28.89 -0.90
C THR A 71 -6.81 29.75 -2.15
N ARG A 72 -7.55 30.85 -2.05
CA ARG A 72 -7.54 31.92 -3.07
C ARG A 72 -6.54 32.99 -2.68
N GLN A 73 -5.58 33.26 -3.56
CA GLN A 73 -4.64 34.35 -3.40
C GLN A 73 -5.02 35.48 -4.35
N SER A 74 -5.77 36.47 -3.85
CA SER A 74 -6.14 37.65 -4.63
C SER A 74 -5.01 38.67 -4.72
N PHE A 75 -4.84 39.29 -5.88
CA PHE A 75 -3.88 40.36 -6.12
C PHE A 75 -4.42 41.38 -7.13
N THR A 76 -3.75 42.52 -7.24
CA THR A 76 -4.07 43.57 -8.23
C THR A 76 -2.98 43.62 -9.27
N THR A 77 -3.38 43.50 -10.54
CA THR A 77 -2.43 43.54 -11.66
C THR A 77 -1.81 44.92 -11.84
N ARG A 78 -0.71 45.01 -12.60
CA ARG A 78 -0.06 46.29 -12.98
C ARG A 78 -1.02 47.22 -13.74
N ARG A 79 -2.06 46.65 -14.38
CA ARG A 79 -3.12 47.40 -15.08
C ARG A 79 -4.28 47.81 -14.17
N GLY A 80 -4.21 47.53 -12.87
CA GLY A 80 -5.24 47.88 -11.88
C GLY A 80 -6.47 46.99 -11.89
N LEU A 81 -6.40 45.83 -12.55
CA LEU A 81 -7.47 44.82 -12.55
C LEU A 81 -7.24 43.82 -11.41
N THR A 82 -8.31 43.39 -10.74
CA THR A 82 -8.24 42.31 -9.75
C THR A 82 -8.09 40.96 -10.45
N SER A 83 -7.17 40.13 -9.95
CA SER A 83 -6.98 38.73 -10.34
C SER A 83 -6.76 37.86 -9.09
N GLN A 84 -6.69 36.55 -9.27
CA GLN A 84 -6.41 35.62 -8.19
C GLN A 84 -5.81 34.30 -8.69
N ASN A 85 -4.98 33.70 -7.84
CA ASN A 85 -4.57 32.31 -7.97
C ASN A 85 -5.51 31.40 -7.16
N VAL A 86 -5.71 30.17 -7.64
CA VAL A 86 -6.44 29.12 -6.92
C VAL A 86 -5.48 27.98 -6.59
N ILE A 87 -5.20 27.81 -5.30
CA ILE A 87 -4.07 27.01 -4.81
C ILE A 87 -4.59 25.87 -3.92
N THR A 88 -4.08 24.66 -4.14
CA THR A 88 -4.25 23.55 -3.20
C THR A 88 -2.93 22.82 -2.99
N SER A 89 -2.82 22.06 -1.90
CA SER A 89 -1.58 21.38 -1.53
C SER A 89 -1.85 20.02 -0.90
N ILE A 90 -0.96 19.07 -1.18
CA ILE A 90 -0.89 17.75 -0.54
C ILE A 90 0.45 17.70 0.20
N ALA A 91 0.40 17.58 1.52
CA ALA A 91 1.61 17.59 2.34
C ALA A 91 2.44 16.31 2.13
N GLY A 92 3.76 16.47 2.11
CA GLY A 92 4.70 15.35 2.22
C GLY A 92 4.97 14.98 3.69
N THR A 93 5.74 13.92 3.90
CA THR A 93 6.30 13.61 5.23
C THR A 93 7.33 14.63 5.67
N GLY A 94 7.97 15.33 4.73
CA GLY A 94 8.85 16.47 4.94
C GLY A 94 8.22 17.82 4.57
N SER A 95 9.04 18.88 4.59
CA SER A 95 8.65 20.23 4.18
C SER A 95 8.91 20.54 2.71
N ASP A 96 9.65 19.69 2.02
CA ASP A 96 9.96 19.81 0.60
C ASP A 96 8.71 19.64 -0.26
N PHE A 97 8.59 20.40 -1.35
CA PHE A 97 7.43 20.31 -2.24
C PHE A 97 7.76 20.63 -3.70
N ILE A 98 6.89 20.17 -4.60
CA ILE A 98 6.93 20.46 -6.04
C ILE A 98 5.72 21.34 -6.38
N LEU A 99 5.95 22.40 -7.14
CA LEU A 99 4.89 23.23 -7.68
C LEU A 99 4.47 22.70 -9.05
N VAL A 100 3.18 22.52 -9.25
CA VAL A 100 2.56 22.19 -10.53
C VAL A 100 1.57 23.30 -10.84
N GLY A 101 1.66 23.89 -12.02
CA GLY A 101 0.81 25.02 -12.37
C GLY A 101 0.42 25.09 -13.82
N ALA A 102 -0.66 25.82 -14.05
CA ALA A 102 -1.21 26.19 -15.33
C ALA A 102 -2.01 27.47 -15.13
N HIS A 103 -1.97 28.41 -16.07
CA HIS A 103 -2.89 29.53 -16.00
C HIS A 103 -4.28 29.12 -16.44
N PHE A 104 -5.29 29.74 -15.83
CA PHE A 104 -6.68 29.47 -16.15
C PHE A 104 -7.42 30.70 -16.69
N ASP A 105 -6.79 31.87 -16.78
CA ASP A 105 -7.36 32.97 -17.56
C ASP A 105 -7.20 32.76 -19.07
N SER A 106 -7.95 33.53 -19.86
CA SER A 106 -7.78 33.59 -21.30
C SER A 106 -7.31 34.97 -21.74
N ALA A 107 -6.67 35.07 -22.91
CA ALA A 107 -6.25 36.35 -23.45
C ALA A 107 -7.41 37.37 -23.57
N PRO A 108 -7.16 38.65 -23.25
CA PRO A 108 -8.13 39.70 -23.49
C PRO A 108 -8.39 39.89 -24.99
N GLN A 109 -9.61 40.32 -25.33
CA GLN A 109 -9.97 40.55 -26.72
C GLN A 109 -9.04 41.60 -27.38
N ARG A 110 -8.35 41.21 -28.45
CA ARG A 110 -7.47 42.11 -29.21
C ARG A 110 -8.29 43.15 -30.00
N ALA A 111 -7.77 44.37 -30.11
CA ALA A 111 -8.42 45.44 -30.86
C ALA A 111 -8.65 45.04 -32.32
N GLY A 112 -9.90 45.11 -32.78
CA GLY A 112 -10.29 44.75 -34.15
C GLY A 112 -11.02 43.40 -34.28
N TYR A 113 -11.04 42.58 -33.22
CA TYR A 113 -11.89 41.39 -33.18
C TYR A 113 -13.26 41.74 -32.60
N THR A 114 -14.32 41.54 -33.39
CA THR A 114 -15.72 41.71 -32.97
C THR A 114 -16.47 40.37 -32.84
N GLY A 115 -15.73 39.26 -32.73
CA GLY A 115 -16.27 37.90 -32.66
C GLY A 115 -16.77 37.49 -31.27
N PRO A 116 -17.21 36.22 -31.12
CA PRO A 116 -17.57 35.64 -29.83
C PRO A 116 -16.44 35.78 -28.79
N ALA A 117 -16.78 35.62 -27.51
CA ALA A 117 -15.78 35.58 -26.45
C ALA A 117 -14.80 34.40 -26.68
N LEU A 118 -13.51 34.61 -26.40
CA LEU A 118 -12.47 33.58 -26.54
C LEU A 118 -12.79 32.39 -25.62
N GLN A 119 -13.05 31.22 -26.20
CA GLN A 119 -13.28 30.01 -25.40
C GLN A 119 -11.99 29.55 -24.73
N GLY A 120 -10.84 29.67 -25.41
CA GLY A 120 -9.53 29.34 -24.81
C GLY A 120 -9.45 27.86 -24.48
N VAL A 121 -9.77 26.99 -25.45
CA VAL A 121 -9.80 25.54 -25.31
C VAL A 121 -8.38 25.00 -25.29
N ASP A 122 -7.57 25.40 -26.26
CA ASP A 122 -6.14 25.13 -26.27
C ASP A 122 -5.46 25.95 -25.18
N ASP A 123 -5.59 27.29 -25.24
CA ASP A 123 -4.87 28.23 -24.38
C ASP A 123 -5.78 28.99 -23.39
N ASN A 124 -5.68 28.72 -22.08
CA ASN A 124 -5.08 27.51 -21.51
C ASN A 124 -6.11 26.74 -20.68
N GLY A 125 -7.30 26.58 -21.26
CA GLY A 125 -8.34 25.74 -20.69
C GLY A 125 -7.83 24.31 -20.53
N SER A 126 -7.07 23.81 -21.53
CA SER A 126 -6.54 22.46 -21.55
C SER A 126 -5.56 22.19 -20.40
N GLY A 127 -4.54 23.03 -20.20
CA GLY A 127 -3.59 22.87 -19.09
C GLY A 127 -4.23 23.07 -17.73
N ALA A 128 -5.10 24.09 -17.57
CA ALA A 128 -5.86 24.30 -16.34
C ALA A 128 -6.74 23.10 -15.99
N SER A 129 -7.34 22.45 -16.99
CA SER A 129 -8.16 21.27 -16.77
C SER A 129 -7.34 20.07 -16.29
N VAL A 130 -6.19 19.80 -16.91
CA VAL A 130 -5.28 18.71 -16.51
C VAL A 130 -4.76 18.94 -15.10
N LEU A 131 -4.43 20.19 -14.74
CA LEU A 131 -3.99 20.55 -13.39
C LEU A 131 -4.98 20.08 -12.31
N THR A 132 -6.29 20.26 -12.53
CA THR A 132 -7.31 19.81 -11.57
C THR A 132 -7.40 18.30 -11.46
N GLU A 133 -7.22 17.59 -12.58
CA GLU A 133 -7.23 16.12 -12.58
C GLU A 133 -5.99 15.54 -11.91
N LEU A 134 -4.81 16.13 -12.11
CA LEU A 134 -3.59 15.72 -11.41
C LEU A 134 -3.75 15.84 -9.89
N ALA A 135 -4.32 16.96 -9.42
CA ALA A 135 -4.62 17.12 -8.00
C ALA A 135 -5.58 16.04 -7.49
N ALA A 136 -6.58 15.67 -8.29
CA ALA A 136 -7.54 14.62 -7.97
C ALA A 136 -6.89 13.23 -7.90
N HIS A 137 -6.05 12.86 -8.86
CA HIS A 137 -5.32 11.58 -8.84
C HIS A 137 -4.34 11.48 -7.68
N MET A 138 -3.69 12.58 -7.31
CA MET A 138 -2.74 12.60 -6.20
C MET A 138 -3.42 12.66 -4.83
N SER A 139 -4.71 13.01 -4.76
CA SER A 139 -5.47 13.10 -3.51
C SER A 139 -5.51 11.75 -2.78
N GLY A 140 -5.28 11.78 -1.47
CA GLY A 140 -5.27 10.59 -0.61
C GLY A 140 -3.98 9.76 -0.64
N LEU A 141 -3.04 10.04 -1.55
CA LEU A 141 -1.74 9.40 -1.56
C LEU A 141 -0.83 9.95 -0.45
N SER A 142 -0.01 9.07 0.13
CA SER A 142 1.08 9.48 1.03
C SER A 142 2.31 9.86 0.21
N LEU A 143 2.88 11.03 0.48
CA LEU A 143 4.00 11.60 -0.28
C LEU A 143 5.22 11.82 0.63
N GLU A 144 6.43 11.66 0.12
CA GLU A 144 7.65 12.12 0.80
C GLU A 144 7.87 13.61 0.56
N THR A 145 7.88 13.99 -0.72
CA THR A 145 7.88 15.38 -1.18
C THR A 145 6.45 15.82 -1.44
N GLY A 146 6.01 16.91 -0.83
CA GLY A 146 4.67 17.45 -1.01
C GLY A 146 4.40 17.98 -2.42
N LEU A 147 3.14 18.28 -2.70
CA LEU A 147 2.70 18.90 -3.95
C LEU A 147 1.92 20.17 -3.67
N VAL A 148 2.15 21.19 -4.47
CA VAL A 148 1.29 22.37 -4.57
C VAL A 148 0.78 22.46 -6.00
N PHE A 149 -0.54 22.50 -6.16
CA PHE A 149 -1.19 22.75 -7.43
C PHE A 149 -1.69 24.18 -7.44
N ASN A 150 -1.29 24.97 -8.44
CA ASN A 150 -1.62 26.39 -8.52
C ASN A 150 -2.19 26.74 -9.90
N ALA A 151 -3.48 27.05 -9.94
CA ALA A 151 -4.10 27.64 -11.12
C ALA A 151 -3.84 29.14 -11.10
N PHE A 152 -2.95 29.61 -11.98
CA PHE A 152 -2.53 30.99 -12.03
C PHE A 152 -3.54 31.87 -12.75
N GLY A 153 -3.79 33.07 -12.21
CA GLY A 153 -4.51 34.11 -12.91
C GLY A 153 -3.56 35.14 -13.53
N ALA A 154 -4.03 35.90 -14.51
CA ALA A 154 -3.30 37.03 -15.09
C ALA A 154 -1.95 36.68 -15.73
N GLU A 155 -1.78 35.45 -16.22
CA GLU A 155 -0.62 35.03 -17.02
C GLU A 155 -0.54 35.91 -18.28
N GLU A 156 -1.67 36.03 -18.97
CA GLU A 156 -1.86 36.72 -20.25
C GLU A 156 -1.64 38.23 -20.19
N THR A 157 -1.43 38.75 -18.97
CA THR A 157 -1.11 40.16 -18.71
C THR A 157 0.32 40.38 -18.23
N GLY A 158 1.15 39.33 -18.25
CA GLY A 158 2.58 39.34 -17.96
C GLY A 158 2.96 38.58 -16.69
N LEU A 159 2.53 37.31 -16.60
CA LEU A 159 2.89 36.33 -15.57
C LEU A 159 2.60 36.79 -14.13
N GLU A 160 1.54 37.58 -13.95
CA GLU A 160 1.34 38.31 -12.70
C GLU A 160 0.90 37.39 -11.55
N GLY A 161 0.19 36.29 -11.85
CA GLY A 161 -0.19 35.28 -10.86
C GLY A 161 0.99 34.47 -10.35
N SER A 162 1.81 33.92 -11.23
CA SER A 162 3.03 33.19 -10.85
C SER A 162 4.03 34.07 -10.11
N GLN A 163 4.18 35.34 -10.50
CA GLN A 163 4.97 36.32 -9.74
C GLN A 163 4.39 36.57 -8.36
N ALA A 164 3.07 36.79 -8.23
CA ALA A 164 2.43 36.99 -6.94
C ALA A 164 2.59 35.78 -6.01
N TYR A 165 2.54 34.56 -6.56
CA TYR A 165 2.77 33.35 -5.79
C TYR A 165 4.23 33.25 -5.33
N ARG A 166 5.20 33.40 -6.25
CA ARG A 166 6.63 33.38 -5.91
C ARG A 166 6.97 34.41 -4.84
N ASP A 167 6.49 35.64 -4.97
CA ASP A 167 6.76 36.73 -4.03
C ASP A 167 6.13 36.49 -2.64
N SER A 168 5.14 35.62 -2.55
CA SER A 168 4.50 35.25 -1.29
C SER A 168 5.25 34.16 -0.51
N LEU A 169 6.14 33.42 -1.17
CA LEU A 169 6.92 32.37 -0.54
C LEU A 169 7.98 32.96 0.39
N THR A 170 8.07 32.42 1.60
CA THR A 170 9.16 32.71 2.52
C THR A 170 10.49 32.15 2.00
N PRO A 171 11.64 32.65 2.50
CA PRO A 171 12.95 32.09 2.14
C PRO A 171 13.08 30.59 2.45
N GLU A 172 12.39 30.10 3.49
CA GLU A 172 12.36 28.68 3.84
C GLU A 172 11.55 27.87 2.83
N GLU A 173 10.36 28.34 2.46
CA GLU A 173 9.54 27.70 1.42
C GLU A 173 10.24 27.69 0.06
N LEU A 174 10.93 28.78 -0.31
CA LEU A 174 11.74 28.81 -1.53
C LEU A 174 12.89 27.79 -1.51
N ALA A 175 13.51 27.52 -0.36
CA ALA A 175 14.54 26.50 -0.22
C ALA A 175 13.96 25.06 -0.26
N ASN A 176 12.69 24.91 0.13
CA ASN A 176 11.96 23.65 0.13
C ASN A 176 11.31 23.33 -1.22
N LEU A 177 11.18 24.32 -2.13
CA LEU A 177 10.72 24.10 -3.49
C LEU A 177 11.74 23.24 -4.27
N LYS A 178 11.34 22.05 -4.72
CA LYS A 178 12.22 21.08 -5.41
C LYS A 178 12.01 20.98 -6.91
N GLY A 179 11.02 21.70 -7.44
CA GLY A 179 10.84 21.82 -8.88
C GLY A 179 9.53 22.51 -9.22
N MET A 180 9.43 22.94 -10.48
CA MET A 180 8.23 23.56 -11.04
C MET A 180 7.86 22.86 -12.35
N ILE A 181 6.60 22.43 -12.45
CA ILE A 181 6.02 21.85 -13.66
C ILE A 181 4.94 22.79 -14.17
N ASN A 182 5.09 23.25 -15.42
CA ASN A 182 4.15 24.16 -16.07
C ASN A 182 3.43 23.48 -17.23
N ILE A 183 2.13 23.62 -17.29
CA ILE A 183 1.27 23.02 -18.30
C ILE A 183 0.64 24.12 -19.13
N ASP A 184 1.06 24.26 -20.39
CA ASP A 184 0.57 25.32 -21.27
C ASP A 184 0.39 24.86 -22.71
N SER A 185 -0.90 24.85 -23.08
CA SER A 185 -1.54 24.55 -24.35
C SER A 185 -1.29 23.16 -24.91
N LEU A 186 -2.30 22.29 -24.82
CA LEU A 186 -2.14 20.85 -25.02
C LEU A 186 -2.81 20.26 -26.27
N ILE A 187 -3.54 21.05 -27.08
CA ILE A 187 -4.47 20.52 -28.08
C ILE A 187 -3.97 20.70 -29.52
N THR A 188 -3.70 21.93 -29.94
CA THR A 188 -3.56 22.30 -31.36
C THR A 188 -2.33 21.70 -32.03
N GLY A 189 -1.23 21.53 -31.29
CA GLY A 189 0.03 21.11 -31.86
C GLY A 189 0.04 19.75 -32.56
N ASP A 190 0.91 19.62 -33.56
CA ASP A 190 1.14 18.33 -34.26
C ASP A 190 1.69 17.27 -33.29
N PHE A 191 2.55 17.65 -32.34
CA PHE A 191 3.20 16.73 -31.40
C PHE A 191 3.04 17.17 -29.95
N MET A 192 3.20 16.23 -29.01
CA MET A 192 3.30 16.51 -27.58
C MET A 192 4.75 16.78 -27.22
N TYR A 193 4.97 17.72 -26.31
CA TYR A 193 6.30 18.03 -25.85
C TYR A 193 6.42 18.11 -24.33
N ALA A 194 7.60 17.74 -23.87
CA ALA A 194 8.10 18.08 -22.55
C ALA A 194 9.52 18.66 -22.68
N HIS A 195 9.73 19.85 -22.14
CA HIS A 195 11.00 20.58 -22.19
C HIS A 195 11.55 20.83 -20.79
N ALA A 196 12.87 20.89 -20.66
CA ALA A 196 13.52 21.39 -19.46
C ALA A 196 13.54 22.93 -19.46
N GLY A 197 13.69 23.55 -18.30
CA GLY A 197 13.94 25.01 -18.20
C GLY A 197 15.37 25.40 -18.59
N TYR A 198 15.57 26.65 -19.00
CA TYR A 198 16.87 27.16 -19.45
C TYR A 198 18.00 26.99 -18.43
N ASN A 199 17.66 26.97 -17.14
CA ASN A 199 18.62 26.80 -16.05
C ASN A 199 19.40 25.47 -16.13
N TYR A 200 18.88 24.44 -16.81
CA TYR A 200 19.61 23.19 -17.01
C TYR A 200 20.90 23.39 -17.83
N LEU A 201 20.96 24.40 -18.71
CA LEU A 201 22.15 24.69 -19.51
C LEU A 201 23.34 25.10 -18.62
N ALA A 202 23.06 25.78 -17.51
CA ALA A 202 24.05 26.13 -16.50
C ALA A 202 24.30 24.99 -15.50
N ASN A 203 23.25 24.26 -15.12
CA ASN A 203 23.32 23.12 -14.22
C ASN A 203 22.62 21.87 -14.83
N PRO A 204 23.36 20.99 -15.52
CA PRO A 204 22.77 19.84 -16.21
C PRO A 204 21.98 18.87 -15.32
N ALA A 205 22.20 18.89 -13.99
CA ALA A 205 21.43 18.08 -13.06
C ALA A 205 19.95 18.48 -12.99
N LEU A 206 19.62 19.74 -13.32
CA LEU A 206 18.24 20.24 -13.33
C LEU A 206 17.40 19.69 -14.49
N LYS A 207 18.02 18.94 -15.41
CA LYS A 207 17.32 18.19 -16.47
C LYS A 207 16.63 16.93 -15.96
N SER A 208 16.69 16.64 -14.66
CA SER A 208 16.18 15.40 -14.06
C SER A 208 14.70 15.13 -14.34
N TYR A 209 13.83 16.16 -14.28
CA TYR A 209 12.39 16.00 -14.53
C TYR A 209 12.12 15.66 -15.99
N TRP A 210 12.82 16.34 -16.92
CA TRP A 210 12.79 16.02 -18.34
C TRP A 210 13.26 14.60 -18.61
N THR A 211 14.38 14.19 -18.00
CA THR A 211 14.92 12.83 -18.20
C THR A 211 13.91 11.79 -17.73
N ARG A 212 13.25 12.03 -16.59
CA ARG A 212 12.31 11.05 -16.05
C ARG A 212 11.01 11.00 -16.85
N ILE A 213 10.42 12.13 -17.24
CA ILE A 213 9.15 12.11 -17.98
C ILE A 213 9.31 11.47 -19.36
N HIS A 214 10.44 11.67 -20.04
CA HIS A 214 10.74 11.01 -21.31
C HIS A 214 10.92 9.50 -21.16
N ALA A 215 11.60 9.05 -20.09
CA ALA A 215 11.69 7.63 -19.78
C ALA A 215 10.30 7.01 -19.50
N ILE A 216 9.42 7.73 -18.79
CA ILE A 216 8.03 7.28 -18.55
C ILE A 216 7.25 7.24 -19.87
N ALA A 217 7.42 8.22 -20.76
CA ALA A 217 6.77 8.22 -22.06
C ALA A 217 7.19 7.01 -22.91
N ASP A 218 8.47 6.67 -22.91
CA ASP A 218 8.99 5.44 -23.55
C ASP A 218 8.37 4.17 -22.93
N GLU A 219 8.25 4.11 -21.60
CA GLU A 219 7.61 2.99 -20.87
C GLU A 219 6.13 2.83 -21.26
N LEU A 220 5.42 3.96 -21.47
CA LEU A 220 4.00 4.00 -21.82
C LEU A 220 3.73 3.94 -23.33
N GLY A 221 4.76 4.07 -24.18
CA GLY A 221 4.61 4.14 -25.63
C GLY A 221 3.96 5.43 -26.15
N ILE A 222 4.13 6.54 -25.42
CA ILE A 222 3.60 7.87 -25.80
C ILE A 222 4.69 8.63 -26.59
N ASP A 223 4.36 9.14 -27.79
CA ASP A 223 5.26 10.02 -28.57
C ASP A 223 5.35 11.40 -27.91
N LEU A 224 6.26 11.52 -26.95
CA LEU A 224 6.62 12.74 -26.28
C LEU A 224 7.95 13.26 -26.83
N ARG A 225 7.96 14.50 -27.29
CA ARG A 225 9.13 15.12 -27.91
C ARG A 225 9.73 16.19 -27.03
N SER A 226 10.90 16.67 -27.44
CA SER A 226 11.48 17.87 -26.89
C SER A 226 12.01 18.74 -28.02
N ASN A 227 12.22 20.02 -27.72
CA ASN A 227 12.69 21.01 -28.68
C ASN A 227 14.02 20.52 -29.31
N PRO A 228 14.10 20.35 -30.64
CA PRO A 228 15.31 19.87 -31.30
C PRO A 228 16.48 20.87 -31.31
N GLY A 229 16.27 22.12 -30.88
CA GLY A 229 17.30 23.16 -30.85
C GLY A 229 17.60 23.75 -32.24
N LEU A 230 16.59 23.79 -33.12
CA LEU A 230 16.73 24.31 -34.49
C LEU A 230 16.80 25.85 -34.55
N ASN A 231 16.26 26.53 -33.54
CA ASN A 231 16.36 27.98 -33.38
C ASN A 231 17.43 28.32 -32.32
N PRO A 232 18.41 29.19 -32.64
CA PRO A 232 19.49 29.53 -31.71
C PRO A 232 19.03 30.24 -30.43
N ASP A 233 17.86 30.89 -30.44
CA ASP A 233 17.28 31.54 -29.27
C ASP A 233 16.64 30.51 -28.32
N TYR A 234 16.37 29.30 -28.81
CA TYR A 234 15.77 28.17 -28.08
C TYR A 234 16.67 26.93 -28.19
N PRO A 235 17.71 26.81 -27.33
CA PRO A 235 18.59 25.66 -27.31
C PRO A 235 17.84 24.32 -27.17
N VAL A 236 18.50 23.24 -27.55
CA VAL A 236 17.94 21.88 -27.48
C VAL A 236 17.31 21.60 -26.12
N ASP A 237 16.19 20.91 -26.11
CA ASP A 237 15.39 20.53 -24.94
C ASP A 237 14.86 21.67 -24.07
N THR A 238 15.09 22.94 -24.42
CA THR A 238 14.52 24.09 -23.69
C THR A 238 13.11 24.43 -24.18
N GLY A 239 12.28 24.87 -23.25
CA GLY A 239 10.93 25.39 -23.51
C GLY A 239 10.84 26.88 -23.18
N CYS A 240 9.68 27.47 -23.47
CA CYS A 240 9.33 28.88 -23.28
C CYS A 240 7.80 28.99 -23.41
N CYS A 241 7.09 30.03 -22.98
CA CYS A 241 7.39 31.10 -22.05
C CYS A 241 6.08 31.36 -21.31
N SER A 242 5.87 30.63 -20.22
CA SER A 242 4.65 30.69 -19.42
C SER A 242 5.03 30.80 -17.93
N ASP A 243 4.15 30.44 -17.02
CA ASP A 243 4.29 30.73 -15.59
C ASP A 243 5.58 30.21 -14.94
N ALA A 244 6.18 29.12 -15.45
CA ALA A 244 7.47 28.63 -14.95
C ALA A 244 8.66 29.58 -15.21
N ALA A 245 8.52 30.59 -16.09
CA ALA A 245 9.60 31.52 -16.43
C ALA A 245 10.00 32.36 -15.21
N VAL A 246 9.03 32.61 -14.33
CA VAL A 246 9.22 33.28 -13.04
C VAL A 246 10.08 32.46 -12.09
N PHE A 247 10.36 31.18 -12.35
CA PHE A 247 11.13 30.30 -11.47
C PHE A 247 12.48 29.86 -12.06
N GLU A 248 12.79 30.22 -13.32
CA GLU A 248 14.00 29.75 -14.00
C GLU A 248 15.31 30.28 -13.40
N ASP A 249 15.29 31.36 -12.61
CA ASP A 249 16.48 31.83 -11.90
C ASP A 249 16.80 31.03 -10.62
N LEU A 250 15.95 30.06 -10.26
CA LEU A 250 16.16 29.17 -9.12
C LEU A 250 16.95 27.91 -9.52
N ASP A 251 17.67 27.33 -8.56
CA ASP A 251 18.43 26.08 -8.73
C ASP A 251 17.52 24.85 -8.51
N ILE A 252 16.43 24.80 -9.29
CA ILE A 252 15.43 23.72 -9.24
C ILE A 252 15.14 23.21 -10.66
N PRO A 253 14.82 21.92 -10.85
CA PRO A 253 14.27 21.41 -12.10
C PRO A 253 13.01 22.16 -12.50
N VAL A 254 12.96 22.61 -13.76
CA VAL A 254 11.78 23.19 -14.39
C VAL A 254 11.38 22.30 -15.56
N LEU A 255 10.09 21.99 -15.66
CA LEU A 255 9.51 21.19 -16.75
C LEU A 255 8.35 21.94 -17.40
N TRP A 256 8.39 22.06 -18.73
CA TRP A 256 7.37 22.69 -19.55
C TRP A 256 6.63 21.64 -20.37
N LEU A 257 5.30 21.70 -20.39
CA LEU A 257 4.45 20.82 -21.20
C LEU A 257 3.66 21.67 -22.17
N GLU A 258 3.70 21.30 -23.44
CA GLU A 258 2.96 21.95 -24.52
C GLU A 258 2.73 20.98 -25.69
N SER A 259 1.71 21.25 -26.50
CA SER A 259 1.53 20.64 -27.81
C SER A 259 1.75 21.68 -28.89
N THR A 260 2.84 21.53 -29.65
CA THR A 260 3.19 22.44 -30.74
C THR A 260 3.90 21.70 -31.90
N ASN A 261 4.65 22.41 -32.75
CA ASN A 261 5.54 21.86 -33.75
C ASN A 261 6.79 22.74 -33.93
N TRP A 262 7.91 22.32 -33.33
CA TRP A 262 9.19 23.04 -33.39
C TRP A 262 9.93 22.93 -34.74
N ASP A 263 9.39 22.15 -35.71
CA ASP A 263 10.01 21.95 -37.02
C ASP A 263 9.48 22.91 -38.11
N ILE A 264 8.52 23.78 -37.78
CA ILE A 264 7.82 24.66 -38.73
C ILE A 264 7.84 26.13 -38.31
N GLY A 265 7.36 27.02 -39.18
CA GLY A 265 7.35 28.46 -38.96
C GLY A 265 8.74 29.05 -38.75
N ASP A 266 8.86 29.90 -37.73
CA ASP A 266 10.12 30.51 -37.28
C ASP A 266 10.95 29.58 -36.37
N LEU A 267 10.54 28.30 -36.24
CA LEU A 267 11.20 27.26 -35.45
C LEU A 267 11.26 27.59 -33.94
N ASP A 268 10.25 28.32 -33.47
CA ASP A 268 10.12 28.86 -32.10
C ASP A 268 8.94 28.26 -31.32
N GLY A 269 8.23 27.29 -31.92
CA GLY A 269 7.06 26.66 -31.32
C GLY A 269 5.77 27.50 -31.40
N TYR A 270 5.76 28.66 -32.06
CA TYR A 270 4.53 29.46 -32.18
C TYR A 270 3.61 29.03 -33.33
N GLU A 271 4.17 28.46 -34.39
CA GLU A 271 3.37 27.77 -35.42
C GLU A 271 3.16 26.32 -34.99
N GLN A 272 1.98 26.04 -34.42
CA GLN A 272 1.68 24.80 -33.71
C GLN A 272 1.41 23.61 -34.65
N THR A 273 0.83 23.85 -35.83
CA THR A 273 0.37 22.77 -36.73
C THR A 273 0.53 23.08 -38.20
N THR A 274 0.82 22.04 -38.98
CA THR A 274 0.77 22.05 -40.45
C THR A 274 -0.65 21.85 -41.02
N ASN A 275 -1.66 21.62 -40.17
CA ASN A 275 -3.02 21.33 -40.60
C ASN A 275 -3.63 22.55 -41.33
N PRO A 276 -3.98 22.43 -42.63
CA PRO A 276 -4.50 23.55 -43.40
C PRO A 276 -5.87 24.05 -42.91
N ALA A 277 -6.56 23.31 -42.05
CA ALA A 277 -7.78 23.75 -41.39
C ALA A 277 -7.54 24.83 -40.31
N ILE A 278 -6.30 25.04 -39.89
CA ILE A 278 -5.87 26.11 -38.98
C ILE A 278 -5.01 27.12 -39.77
N PRO A 279 -5.61 28.17 -40.35
CA PRO A 279 -4.88 29.11 -41.19
C PRO A 279 -3.82 29.87 -40.37
N GLY A 280 -2.56 29.82 -40.83
CA GLY A 280 -1.42 30.40 -40.11
C GLY A 280 -0.87 29.53 -39.00
N GLY A 281 -1.36 28.29 -38.85
CA GLY A 281 -0.79 27.24 -38.02
C GLY A 281 -0.90 27.44 -36.50
N ALA A 282 -1.53 28.52 -36.02
CA ALA A 282 -1.70 28.82 -34.60
C ALA A 282 -3.15 29.18 -34.24
N THR A 283 -3.63 28.71 -33.09
CA THR A 283 -4.97 29.04 -32.58
C THR A 283 -4.97 30.07 -31.47
N TRP A 284 -3.84 30.23 -30.79
CA TRP A 284 -3.69 31.10 -29.62
C TRP A 284 -4.30 32.49 -29.77
N HIS A 285 -5.01 32.90 -28.72
CA HIS A 285 -5.59 34.23 -28.54
C HIS A 285 -6.58 34.65 -29.64
N ASN A 286 -7.06 33.70 -30.45
CA ASN A 286 -7.96 33.96 -31.57
C ASN A 286 -9.34 33.31 -31.33
N PRO A 287 -10.37 34.09 -30.96
CA PRO A 287 -11.70 33.55 -30.71
C PRO A 287 -12.32 32.81 -31.90
N ALA A 288 -11.86 33.09 -33.12
CA ALA A 288 -12.34 32.42 -34.32
C ALA A 288 -11.70 31.05 -34.56
N LEU A 289 -10.59 30.72 -33.87
CA LEU A 289 -9.83 29.48 -34.07
C LEU A 289 -9.74 28.63 -32.79
N ASP A 290 -9.51 29.25 -31.64
CA ASP A 290 -9.41 28.55 -30.35
C ASP A 290 -10.79 28.39 -29.70
N ASN A 291 -11.54 27.43 -30.26
CA ASN A 291 -12.87 27.03 -29.82
C ASN A 291 -13.15 25.57 -30.22
N TRP A 292 -14.12 24.95 -29.55
CA TRP A 292 -14.49 23.54 -29.77
C TRP A 292 -14.85 23.24 -31.24
N GLU A 293 -15.64 24.09 -31.89
CA GLU A 293 -16.11 23.83 -33.25
C GLU A 293 -14.95 23.68 -34.24
N VAL A 294 -13.99 24.61 -34.18
CA VAL A 294 -12.84 24.62 -35.09
C VAL A 294 -11.84 23.53 -34.74
N LEU A 295 -11.50 23.34 -33.47
CA LEU A 295 -10.53 22.32 -33.06
C LEU A 295 -11.04 20.91 -33.37
N THR A 296 -12.31 20.60 -33.07
CA THR A 296 -12.93 19.32 -33.41
C THR A 296 -13.02 19.13 -34.92
N ALA A 297 -13.38 20.16 -35.69
CA ALA A 297 -13.44 20.06 -37.15
C ALA A 297 -12.05 19.86 -37.79
N ALA A 298 -11.01 20.48 -37.23
CA ALA A 298 -9.65 20.39 -37.75
C ALA A 298 -8.98 19.05 -37.42
N PHE A 299 -9.16 18.54 -36.20
CA PHE A 299 -8.38 17.41 -35.68
C PHE A 299 -9.18 16.14 -35.37
N GLY A 300 -10.51 16.19 -35.42
CA GLY A 300 -11.39 15.09 -35.07
C GLY A 300 -11.90 15.15 -33.62
N GLU A 301 -12.93 14.35 -33.33
CA GLU A 301 -13.59 14.31 -32.00
C GLU A 301 -12.67 13.76 -30.91
N ASP A 302 -11.76 12.86 -31.26
CA ASP A 302 -10.88 12.17 -30.29
C ASP A 302 -9.66 13.03 -29.89
N ARG A 303 -9.29 14.06 -30.66
CA ARG A 303 -8.07 14.85 -30.40
C ARG A 303 -8.00 15.42 -28.98
N ILE A 304 -9.10 16.01 -28.50
CA ILE A 304 -9.11 16.66 -27.19
C ILE A 304 -9.07 15.60 -26.07
N PRO A 305 -9.98 14.61 -26.03
CA PRO A 305 -9.91 13.52 -25.05
C PRO A 305 -8.54 12.83 -25.01
N ASP A 306 -7.99 12.43 -26.16
CA ASP A 306 -6.71 11.70 -26.25
C ASP A 306 -5.54 12.52 -25.66
N ARG A 307 -5.51 13.84 -25.92
CA ARG A 307 -4.46 14.72 -25.37
C ARG A 307 -4.59 14.84 -23.86
N LEU A 308 -5.81 15.03 -23.35
CA LEU A 308 -6.04 15.15 -21.91
C LEU A 308 -5.67 13.84 -21.20
N GLU A 309 -6.10 12.69 -21.73
CA GLU A 309 -5.74 11.37 -21.20
C GLU A 309 -4.23 11.18 -21.15
N ALA A 310 -3.53 11.41 -22.28
CA ALA A 310 -2.10 11.17 -22.37
C ALA A 310 -1.28 12.06 -21.43
N TYR A 311 -1.59 13.36 -21.34
CA TYR A 311 -0.90 14.25 -20.39
C TYR A 311 -1.23 13.93 -18.95
N SER A 312 -2.49 13.66 -18.61
CA SER A 312 -2.89 13.28 -17.26
C SER A 312 -2.18 12.01 -16.79
N LEU A 313 -2.15 10.96 -17.62
CA LEU A 313 -1.46 9.71 -17.32
C LEU A 313 0.05 9.95 -17.11
N LEU A 314 0.70 10.61 -18.08
CA LEU A 314 2.13 10.85 -18.07
C LEU A 314 2.57 11.67 -16.84
N LEU A 315 1.88 12.77 -16.56
CA LEU A 315 2.19 13.64 -15.44
C LEU A 315 1.83 13.01 -14.10
N THR A 316 0.73 12.25 -14.01
CA THR A 316 0.42 11.52 -12.77
C THR A 316 1.51 10.50 -12.46
N ARG A 317 1.98 9.74 -13.45
CA ARG A 317 3.10 8.80 -13.28
C ARG A 317 4.38 9.52 -12.84
N LEU A 318 4.70 10.66 -13.43
CA LEU A 318 5.84 11.48 -13.02
C LEU A 318 5.70 11.95 -11.57
N LEU A 319 4.55 12.53 -11.19
CA LEU A 319 4.33 13.05 -9.85
C LEU A 319 4.39 11.96 -8.79
N VAL A 320 3.81 10.78 -9.04
CA VAL A 320 3.92 9.60 -8.16
C VAL A 320 5.37 9.27 -7.87
N GLU A 321 6.25 9.34 -8.88
CA GLU A 321 7.65 8.98 -8.74
C GLU A 321 8.54 10.08 -8.16
N LEU A 322 8.28 11.34 -8.48
CA LEU A 322 9.00 12.49 -7.93
C LEU A 322 8.69 12.73 -6.45
N THR A 323 7.48 12.35 -6.03
CA THR A 323 7.03 12.50 -4.65
C THR A 323 7.38 11.30 -3.76
N GLY A 324 7.90 10.21 -4.33
CA GLY A 324 8.18 8.97 -3.59
C GLY A 324 6.92 8.21 -3.15
N ALA A 325 5.75 8.57 -3.69
CA ALA A 325 4.48 7.97 -3.31
C ALA A 325 4.44 6.46 -3.62
N ASP A 326 5.01 6.06 -4.75
CA ASP A 326 5.16 4.65 -5.13
C ASP A 326 6.05 3.87 -4.15
N LEU A 327 7.13 4.49 -3.69
CA LEU A 327 8.10 3.87 -2.78
C LEU A 327 7.51 3.72 -1.37
N LEU A 328 6.79 4.73 -0.88
CA LEU A 328 6.07 4.64 0.40
C LEU A 328 4.97 3.57 0.37
N ALA A 329 4.16 3.56 -0.70
CA ALA A 329 3.10 2.58 -0.88
C ALA A 329 3.69 1.16 -0.99
N SER A 330 4.76 0.99 -1.76
CA SER A 330 5.44 -0.31 -1.88
C SER A 330 6.02 -0.76 -0.55
N ALA A 331 6.69 0.13 0.21
CA ALA A 331 7.22 -0.18 1.54
C ALA A 331 6.12 -0.65 2.50
N SER A 332 4.97 0.04 2.53
CA SER A 332 3.82 -0.38 3.34
C SER A 332 3.30 -1.77 2.94
N SER A 333 3.18 -2.05 1.64
CA SER A 333 2.80 -3.37 1.11
C SER A 333 3.83 -4.46 1.46
N GLY A 334 5.12 -4.11 1.41
CA GLY A 334 6.22 -4.96 1.87
C GLY A 334 6.10 -5.29 3.35
N GLY A 335 5.75 -4.31 4.19
CA GLY A 335 5.48 -4.52 5.61
C GLY A 335 4.48 -5.64 5.86
N SER A 336 3.33 -5.62 5.18
CA SER A 336 2.32 -6.69 5.29
C SER A 336 2.89 -8.07 4.89
N THR A 337 3.75 -8.11 3.87
CA THR A 337 4.39 -9.36 3.42
C THR A 337 5.41 -9.89 4.45
N ALA A 338 6.18 -9.00 5.05
CA ALA A 338 7.11 -9.34 6.12
C ALA A 338 6.36 -9.84 7.37
N TYR A 339 5.26 -9.19 7.73
CA TYR A 339 4.39 -9.61 8.82
C TYR A 339 3.86 -11.04 8.60
N LEU A 340 3.34 -11.35 7.40
CA LEU A 340 2.88 -12.70 7.06
C LEU A 340 4.02 -13.73 7.14
N SER A 341 5.23 -13.35 6.73
CA SER A 341 6.41 -14.21 6.83
C SER A 341 6.74 -14.53 8.29
N ALA A 342 6.64 -13.56 9.21
CA ALA A 342 6.83 -13.78 10.64
C ALA A 342 5.76 -14.73 11.23
N ASP A 343 4.48 -14.55 10.87
CA ASP A 343 3.38 -15.42 11.30
C ASP A 343 3.60 -16.89 10.89
N HIS A 344 4.10 -17.13 9.68
CA HIS A 344 4.45 -18.49 9.23
C HIS A 344 5.48 -19.19 10.15
N VAL A 345 6.47 -18.46 10.68
CA VAL A 345 7.48 -19.03 11.58
C VAL A 345 6.89 -19.37 12.94
N VAL A 346 5.98 -18.53 13.45
CA VAL A 346 5.25 -18.81 14.70
C VAL A 346 4.46 -20.12 14.59
N ARG A 347 3.81 -20.36 13.44
CA ARG A 347 3.08 -21.61 13.17
C ARG A 347 3.95 -22.87 13.27
N TYR A 348 5.28 -22.78 13.11
CA TYR A 348 6.17 -23.93 13.29
C TYR A 348 6.19 -24.41 14.75
N GLY A 349 6.20 -23.47 15.70
CA GLY A 349 6.17 -23.73 17.14
C GLY A 349 4.80 -24.21 17.60
N ASP A 350 3.74 -23.51 17.19
CA ASP A 350 2.35 -23.88 17.53
C ASP A 350 1.99 -25.30 17.06
N ALA A 351 2.45 -25.65 15.86
CA ALA A 351 2.32 -26.98 15.30
C ALA A 351 2.96 -28.05 16.19
N PHE A 352 4.17 -27.79 16.69
CA PHE A 352 4.90 -28.68 17.57
C PHE A 352 4.19 -28.84 18.92
N ASP A 353 3.81 -27.72 19.54
CA ASP A 353 3.14 -27.70 20.82
C ASP A 353 1.81 -28.45 20.81
N ALA A 354 1.02 -28.30 19.75
CA ALA A 354 -0.23 -29.03 19.60
C ALA A 354 0.00 -30.56 19.49
N ALA A 355 1.09 -30.99 18.84
CA ALA A 355 1.45 -32.40 18.76
C ALA A 355 1.88 -32.96 20.13
N VAL A 356 2.70 -32.20 20.88
CA VAL A 356 3.15 -32.57 22.23
C VAL A 356 1.97 -32.61 23.20
N ASP A 357 1.03 -31.65 23.13
CA ASP A 357 -0.19 -31.65 23.93
C ASP A 357 -1.00 -32.93 23.68
N ARG A 358 -1.21 -33.32 22.41
CA ARG A 358 -1.93 -34.56 22.05
C ARG A 358 -1.22 -35.82 22.52
N LEU A 359 0.11 -35.87 22.40
CA LEU A 359 0.91 -36.99 22.92
C LEU A 359 0.75 -37.09 24.45
N SER A 360 0.80 -35.95 25.15
CA SER A 360 0.63 -35.92 26.61
C SER A 360 -0.75 -36.42 27.04
N LEU A 361 -1.81 -36.04 26.32
CA LEU A 361 -3.16 -36.55 26.56
C LEU A 361 -3.23 -38.07 26.35
N SER A 362 -2.61 -38.59 25.28
CA SER A 362 -2.55 -40.02 25.01
C SER A 362 -1.90 -40.79 26.16
N ILE A 363 -0.76 -40.31 26.68
CA ILE A 363 -0.03 -40.96 27.79
C ILE A 363 -0.81 -40.87 29.10
N LEU A 364 -1.48 -39.75 29.38
CA LEU A 364 -2.27 -39.57 30.60
C LEU A 364 -3.56 -40.41 30.60
N ASP A 365 -4.21 -40.57 29.45
CA ASP A 365 -5.40 -41.41 29.28
C ASP A 365 -5.03 -42.91 29.24
N HIS A 366 -3.91 -43.24 28.62
CA HIS A 366 -3.43 -44.61 28.42
C HIS A 366 -1.97 -44.74 28.87
N PRO A 367 -1.71 -44.85 30.19
CA PRO A 367 -0.35 -44.97 30.71
C PRO A 367 0.39 -46.16 30.10
N ARG A 368 1.65 -45.94 29.72
CA ARG A 368 2.52 -46.97 29.16
C ARG A 368 3.07 -47.88 30.26
N ASP A 369 3.41 -49.11 29.89
CA ASP A 369 4.17 -50.00 30.77
C ASP A 369 5.60 -49.46 30.98
N VAL A 370 6.13 -49.59 32.19
CA VAL A 370 7.51 -49.16 32.49
C VAL A 370 8.51 -49.93 31.63
N GLY A 371 9.37 -49.20 30.93
CA GLY A 371 10.34 -49.74 29.96
C GLY A 371 9.78 -49.90 28.54
N ALA A 372 8.51 -49.57 28.30
CA ALA A 372 7.95 -49.58 26.95
C ALA A 372 8.49 -48.42 26.13
N PHE A 373 8.79 -48.71 24.86
CA PHE A 373 9.03 -47.73 23.82
C PHE A 373 7.86 -47.81 22.84
N THR A 374 7.24 -46.67 22.55
CA THR A 374 6.12 -46.55 21.63
C THR A 374 6.54 -45.65 20.49
N LEU A 375 6.32 -46.09 19.25
CA LEU A 375 6.57 -45.27 18.06
C LEU A 375 5.25 -44.89 17.41
N SER A 376 5.04 -43.62 17.12
CA SER A 376 3.92 -43.19 16.28
C SER A 376 4.37 -42.40 15.07
N VAL A 377 3.65 -42.59 13.98
CA VAL A 377 3.78 -41.81 12.74
C VAL A 377 2.42 -41.26 12.37
N GLY A 378 2.36 -40.02 11.85
CA GLY A 378 1.10 -39.38 11.53
C GLY A 378 1.20 -38.42 10.36
N ILE A 379 0.03 -38.18 9.75
CA ILE A 379 -0.19 -37.11 8.79
C ILE A 379 -1.33 -36.23 9.27
N GLU A 380 -1.21 -34.94 9.03
CA GLU A 380 -2.20 -33.95 9.43
C GLU A 380 -2.45 -32.96 8.30
N GLY A 381 -3.69 -32.48 8.20
CA GLY A 381 -4.08 -31.38 7.34
C GLY A 381 -4.81 -30.32 8.14
N GLY A 382 -4.47 -29.06 7.90
CA GLY A 382 -5.09 -27.90 8.53
C GLY A 382 -5.68 -26.96 7.47
N LEU A 383 -6.78 -26.31 7.84
CA LEU A 383 -7.42 -25.25 7.06
C LEU A 383 -7.83 -24.12 8.00
N ALA A 384 -7.55 -22.89 7.57
CA ALA A 384 -8.15 -21.69 8.14
C ALA A 384 -8.90 -20.94 7.02
N PRO A 385 -10.23 -20.78 7.12
CA PRO A 385 -11.04 -20.16 6.07
C PRO A 385 -10.78 -18.65 5.96
N SER A 386 -11.00 -18.10 4.76
CA SER A 386 -11.08 -16.64 4.51
C SER A 386 -12.05 -15.98 5.47
N GLY A 387 -11.72 -14.80 6.01
CA GLY A 387 -12.65 -14.02 6.82
C GLY A 387 -13.04 -14.67 8.16
N GLY A 388 -12.04 -15.18 8.91
CA GLY A 388 -12.18 -15.24 10.37
C GLY A 388 -12.61 -13.88 10.93
N PHE A 389 -13.18 -13.82 12.14
CA PHE A 389 -13.62 -12.54 12.71
C PHE A 389 -12.44 -11.56 12.78
N ASP A 390 -12.44 -10.59 11.87
CA ASP A 390 -11.44 -9.55 11.56
C ASP A 390 -10.27 -9.97 10.65
N ASP A 391 -10.18 -9.34 9.47
CA ASP A 391 -9.26 -9.67 8.37
C ASP A 391 -8.34 -8.47 8.12
N ARG A 392 -7.34 -8.27 8.99
CA ARG A 392 -6.33 -7.19 8.82
C ARG A 392 -5.19 -7.59 7.89
N LEU A 393 -5.09 -8.87 7.52
CA LEU A 393 -3.94 -9.43 6.80
C LEU A 393 -4.24 -9.80 5.35
N ASP A 394 -5.47 -9.58 4.88
CA ASP A 394 -5.92 -9.82 3.50
C ASP A 394 -5.58 -11.25 3.05
N ILE A 395 -5.92 -12.24 3.88
CA ILE A 395 -5.67 -13.67 3.60
C ILE A 395 -6.97 -14.31 3.08
N ASP A 396 -6.99 -14.64 1.80
CA ASP A 396 -8.11 -15.33 1.13
C ASP A 396 -8.21 -16.82 1.51
N GLY A 397 -7.18 -17.37 2.15
CA GLY A 397 -7.24 -18.70 2.74
C GLY A 397 -5.86 -19.24 3.10
N ALA A 398 -5.82 -20.07 4.14
CA ALA A 398 -4.61 -20.75 4.58
C ALA A 398 -4.82 -22.26 4.68
N ALA A 399 -3.82 -23.02 4.21
CA ALA A 399 -3.81 -24.46 4.24
C ALA A 399 -2.44 -24.98 4.73
N SER A 400 -2.47 -26.06 5.50
CA SER A 400 -1.26 -26.72 5.98
C SER A 400 -1.34 -28.23 5.82
N GLY A 401 -0.18 -28.84 5.59
CA GLY A 401 -0.01 -30.28 5.57
C GLY A 401 1.24 -30.67 6.34
N ARG A 402 1.15 -31.67 7.20
CA ARG A 402 2.25 -32.08 8.08
C ARG A 402 2.40 -33.60 8.12
N ALA A 403 3.63 -34.05 8.13
CA ALA A 403 4.00 -35.41 8.52
C ALA A 403 4.79 -35.34 9.83
N LEU A 404 4.47 -36.22 10.79
CA LEU A 404 5.15 -36.28 12.07
C LEU A 404 5.54 -37.71 12.44
N VAL A 405 6.63 -37.82 13.18
CA VAL A 405 7.10 -39.04 13.81
C VAL A 405 7.45 -38.68 15.25
N HIS A 406 6.93 -39.42 16.22
CA HIS A 406 7.37 -39.30 17.60
C HIS A 406 7.60 -40.66 18.24
N GLY A 407 8.58 -40.73 19.13
CA GLY A 407 8.86 -41.89 19.94
C GLY A 407 8.81 -41.52 21.42
N ASP A 408 8.04 -42.28 22.20
CA ASP A 408 7.92 -42.08 23.64
C ASP A 408 8.45 -43.29 24.43
N TYR A 409 9.13 -43.04 25.54
CA TYR A 409 9.72 -44.06 26.39
C TYR A 409 9.31 -43.85 27.84
N GLN A 410 8.69 -44.88 28.42
CA GLN A 410 8.24 -44.85 29.81
C GLN A 410 9.38 -45.23 30.76
N VAL A 411 10.03 -44.24 31.35
CA VAL A 411 11.18 -44.44 32.25
C VAL A 411 10.74 -45.02 33.60
N GLY A 412 9.59 -44.58 34.12
CA GLY A 412 9.06 -45.02 35.41
C GLY A 412 7.55 -44.81 35.51
N PRO A 413 6.90 -45.15 36.63
CA PRO A 413 5.43 -45.13 36.72
C PRO A 413 4.77 -43.77 36.48
N LEU A 414 5.53 -42.68 36.65
CA LEU A 414 5.05 -41.30 36.52
C LEU A 414 5.89 -40.49 35.55
N PHE A 415 6.86 -41.07 34.83
CA PHE A 415 7.80 -40.30 34.03
C PHE A 415 7.99 -40.89 32.65
N ASN A 416 7.69 -40.09 31.63
CA ASN A 416 7.82 -40.41 30.21
C ASN A 416 8.73 -39.37 29.53
N LEU A 417 9.56 -39.85 28.61
CA LEU A 417 10.39 -39.02 27.74
C LEU A 417 10.00 -39.27 26.29
N ALA A 418 9.86 -38.20 25.51
CA ALA A 418 9.56 -38.30 24.09
C ALA A 418 10.48 -37.44 23.23
N ALA A 419 10.60 -37.84 21.97
CA ALA A 419 11.26 -37.09 20.92
C ALA A 419 10.37 -37.04 19.69
N ASP A 420 10.32 -35.88 19.05
CA ASP A 420 9.41 -35.56 17.96
C ASP A 420 10.18 -34.97 16.77
N LEU A 421 9.82 -35.39 15.56
CA LEU A 421 10.30 -34.83 14.30
C LEU A 421 9.11 -34.60 13.37
N GLN A 422 9.02 -33.40 12.80
CA GLN A 422 7.91 -32.97 11.97
C GLN A 422 8.43 -32.31 10.70
N VAL A 423 7.76 -32.58 9.58
CA VAL A 423 7.94 -31.85 8.32
C VAL A 423 6.59 -31.25 7.95
N ALA A 424 6.53 -29.94 7.78
CA ALA A 424 5.31 -29.21 7.48
C ALA A 424 5.45 -28.39 6.21
N ARG A 425 4.34 -28.24 5.49
CA ARG A 425 4.19 -27.27 4.42
C ARG A 425 2.96 -26.41 4.72
N ASN A 426 3.14 -25.10 4.73
CA ASN A 426 2.06 -24.13 4.88
C ASN A 426 1.95 -23.28 3.62
N ARG A 427 0.73 -22.86 3.29
CA ARG A 427 0.46 -21.96 2.17
C ARG A 427 -0.67 -21.01 2.57
N ASP A 428 -0.41 -19.73 2.36
CA ASP A 428 -1.37 -18.66 2.49
C ASP A 428 -1.54 -18.02 1.11
N ASP A 429 -2.77 -17.95 0.63
CA ASP A 429 -3.13 -17.18 -0.56
C ASP A 429 -3.62 -15.80 -0.09
N GLY A 430 -2.98 -14.74 -0.56
CA GLY A 430 -3.27 -13.36 -0.17
C GLY A 430 -4.12 -12.63 -1.21
N GLY A 431 -4.77 -11.55 -0.79
CA GLY A 431 -5.56 -10.69 -1.66
C GLY A 431 -4.75 -10.11 -2.83
N ALA A 432 -5.48 -9.73 -3.88
CA ALA A 432 -4.92 -9.28 -5.17
C ALA A 432 -3.98 -10.29 -5.86
N GLY A 433 -3.99 -11.56 -5.46
CA GLY A 433 -3.22 -12.64 -6.08
C GLY A 433 -1.79 -12.78 -5.56
N GLY A 434 -1.51 -12.26 -4.35
CA GLY A 434 -0.30 -12.56 -3.60
C GLY A 434 -0.30 -14.01 -3.08
N SER A 435 0.87 -14.53 -2.73
CA SER A 435 0.95 -15.84 -2.06
C SER A 435 2.21 -15.96 -1.23
N LEU A 436 2.14 -16.78 -0.18
CA LEU A 436 3.27 -17.14 0.65
C LEU A 436 3.20 -18.64 0.96
N SER A 437 4.34 -19.31 0.88
CA SER A 437 4.46 -20.71 1.24
C SER A 437 5.71 -20.95 2.05
N SER A 438 5.63 -21.95 2.93
CA SER A 438 6.77 -22.38 3.74
C SER A 438 6.89 -23.89 3.75
N THR A 439 8.12 -24.39 3.81
CA THR A 439 8.43 -25.79 4.13
C THR A 439 9.38 -25.83 5.30
N SER A 440 8.98 -26.47 6.39
CA SER A 440 9.76 -26.49 7.63
C SER A 440 10.01 -27.89 8.15
N VAL A 441 11.10 -28.02 8.89
CA VAL A 441 11.47 -29.18 9.69
C VAL A 441 11.56 -28.74 11.15
N THR A 442 10.74 -29.35 12.00
CA THR A 442 10.73 -29.08 13.44
C THR A 442 11.13 -30.33 14.20
N GLY A 443 12.11 -30.21 15.08
CA GLY A 443 12.54 -31.27 15.98
C GLY A 443 12.43 -30.84 17.43
N GLY A 444 12.13 -31.78 18.33
CA GLY A 444 12.09 -31.46 19.74
C GLY A 444 12.07 -32.67 20.65
N VAL A 445 12.13 -32.39 21.94
CA VAL A 445 12.06 -33.38 23.02
C VAL A 445 11.07 -32.91 24.07
N SER A 446 10.36 -33.85 24.68
CA SER A 446 9.45 -33.55 25.77
C SER A 446 9.59 -34.55 26.93
N ALA A 447 9.23 -34.10 28.12
CA ALA A 447 9.21 -34.89 29.34
C ALA A 447 7.89 -34.67 30.05
N LEU A 448 7.19 -35.76 30.33
CA LEU A 448 5.91 -35.75 31.04
C LEU A 448 6.10 -36.42 32.40
N TYR A 449 5.83 -35.67 33.46
CA TYR A 449 5.64 -36.19 34.81
C TYR A 449 4.14 -36.28 35.11
N GLY A 450 3.63 -37.45 35.47
CA GLY A 450 2.23 -37.69 35.79
C GLY A 450 1.70 -38.99 35.19
N SER A 451 0.61 -39.49 35.76
CA SER A 451 -0.14 -40.64 35.24
C SER A 451 -1.59 -40.54 35.70
N GLY A 452 -2.54 -40.80 34.80
CA GLY A 452 -3.98 -40.76 35.10
C GLY A 452 -4.44 -39.38 35.61
N ILE A 453 -5.15 -39.35 36.74
CA ILE A 453 -5.80 -38.16 37.34
C ILE A 453 -4.96 -37.46 38.43
N SER A 454 -3.64 -37.70 38.48
CA SER A 454 -2.72 -37.06 39.43
C SER A 454 -2.25 -35.67 38.94
N PRO A 455 -1.62 -34.82 39.78
CA PRO A 455 -0.93 -33.66 39.25
C PRO A 455 0.08 -34.09 38.19
N TRP A 456 0.13 -33.33 37.11
CA TRP A 456 0.99 -33.59 35.96
C TRP A 456 1.78 -32.34 35.60
N ALA A 457 2.95 -32.54 35.01
CA ALA A 457 3.82 -31.48 34.51
C ALA A 457 4.47 -31.92 33.20
N LEU A 458 4.45 -31.04 32.22
CA LEU A 458 5.03 -31.22 30.90
C LEU A 458 6.15 -30.20 30.73
N ALA A 459 7.30 -30.65 30.23
CA ALA A 459 8.36 -29.79 29.75
C ALA A 459 8.69 -30.17 28.31
N ALA A 460 8.89 -29.20 27.42
CA ALA A 460 9.30 -29.45 26.06
C ALA A 460 10.31 -28.42 25.56
N LEU A 461 11.17 -28.85 24.64
CA LEU A 461 12.13 -28.01 23.92
C LEU A 461 11.98 -28.30 22.43
N SER A 462 12.01 -27.26 21.61
CA SER A 462 11.89 -27.37 20.15
C SER A 462 12.89 -26.48 19.43
N ALA A 463 13.24 -26.90 18.21
CA ALA A 463 13.94 -26.09 17.24
C ALA A 463 13.35 -26.36 15.85
N ALA A 464 13.14 -25.32 15.07
CA ALA A 464 12.67 -25.42 13.70
C ALA A 464 13.57 -24.63 12.75
N TYR A 465 13.65 -25.14 11.52
CA TYR A 465 14.20 -24.43 10.36
C TYR A 465 13.18 -24.57 9.22
N GLY A 466 12.97 -23.52 8.44
CA GLY A 466 12.15 -23.60 7.26
C GLY A 466 12.52 -22.58 6.20
N ASP A 467 12.27 -22.96 4.95
CA ASP A 467 12.40 -22.07 3.80
C ASP A 467 11.01 -21.48 3.49
N LEU A 468 10.97 -20.18 3.24
CA LEU A 468 9.80 -19.41 2.87
C LEU A 468 9.98 -18.90 1.44
N SER A 469 8.92 -18.91 0.65
CA SER A 469 8.92 -18.32 -0.70
C SER A 469 7.53 -17.85 -1.07
N GLY A 470 7.45 -16.77 -1.83
CA GLY A 470 6.18 -16.14 -2.14
C GLY A 470 6.22 -15.19 -3.31
N THR A 471 5.08 -14.54 -3.52
CA THR A 471 4.92 -13.42 -4.44
C THR A 471 4.12 -12.34 -3.76
N ARG A 472 4.69 -11.14 -3.63
CA ARG A 472 3.98 -9.94 -3.22
C ARG A 472 3.27 -9.35 -4.42
N ALA A 473 1.94 -9.25 -4.36
CA ALA A 473 1.16 -8.47 -5.31
C ALA A 473 1.09 -7.03 -4.80
N PHE A 474 1.58 -6.09 -5.61
CA PHE A 474 1.57 -4.66 -5.29
C PHE A 474 0.65 -3.93 -6.26
N HIS A 475 -0.45 -3.43 -5.72
CA HIS A 475 -1.42 -2.64 -6.44
C HIS A 475 -1.50 -1.24 -5.84
N MET A 476 -1.41 -0.22 -6.68
CA MET A 476 -1.53 1.18 -6.30
C MET A 476 -2.58 1.85 -7.16
N THR A 477 -3.56 2.47 -6.52
CA THR A 477 -4.61 3.27 -7.18
C THR A 477 -4.43 4.75 -6.84
N SER A 478 -4.93 5.60 -7.73
CA SER A 478 -5.00 7.05 -7.53
C SER A 478 -6.21 7.45 -6.69
N GLY A 479 -6.30 8.71 -6.28
CA GLY A 479 -7.46 9.28 -5.59
C GLY A 479 -8.77 9.22 -6.38
N LEU A 480 -8.70 9.10 -7.71
CA LEU A 480 -9.85 8.88 -8.61
C LEU A 480 -10.13 7.39 -8.87
N GLY A 481 -9.39 6.48 -8.24
CA GLY A 481 -9.55 5.03 -8.40
C GLY A 481 -8.85 4.41 -9.61
N ALA A 482 -8.23 5.21 -10.50
CA ALA A 482 -7.43 4.69 -11.61
C ALA A 482 -6.24 3.87 -11.10
N THR A 483 -5.90 2.77 -11.78
CA THR A 483 -4.72 1.96 -11.46
C THR A 483 -3.45 2.70 -11.88
N LEU A 484 -2.56 2.97 -10.93
CA LEU A 484 -1.26 3.60 -11.15
C LEU A 484 -0.16 2.57 -11.36
N LEU A 485 -0.17 1.49 -10.58
CA LEU A 485 0.77 0.38 -10.64
C LEU A 485 0.06 -0.93 -10.33
N ASP A 486 0.42 -1.96 -11.09
CA ASP A 486 0.07 -3.35 -10.80
C ASP A 486 1.32 -4.20 -11.08
N GLN A 487 1.96 -4.67 -10.01
CA GLN A 487 3.28 -5.30 -10.05
C GLN A 487 3.31 -6.53 -9.16
N ARG A 488 4.20 -7.47 -9.50
CA ARG A 488 4.37 -8.71 -8.75
C ARG A 488 5.84 -8.95 -8.47
N PHE A 489 6.15 -9.25 -7.21
CA PHE A 489 7.50 -9.41 -6.72
C PHE A 489 7.71 -10.79 -6.13
N ALA A 490 8.62 -11.56 -6.69
CA ALA A 490 8.94 -12.89 -6.19
C ALA A 490 10.06 -12.78 -5.16
N TYR A 491 10.01 -13.60 -4.13
CA TYR A 491 11.03 -13.61 -3.09
C TYR A 491 11.14 -15.00 -2.44
N ASP A 492 12.29 -15.26 -1.84
CA ASP A 492 12.55 -16.37 -0.94
C ASP A 492 13.39 -15.92 0.25
N THR A 493 13.21 -16.59 1.39
CA THR A 493 13.98 -16.38 2.62
C THR A 493 13.99 -17.65 3.47
N ASP A 494 14.80 -17.67 4.51
CA ASP A 494 14.83 -18.73 5.52
C ASP A 494 14.29 -18.22 6.86
N ALA A 495 13.93 -19.16 7.73
CA ALA A 495 13.56 -18.84 9.09
C ALA A 495 13.97 -19.93 10.07
N VAL A 496 14.24 -19.50 11.31
CA VAL A 496 14.55 -20.38 12.43
C VAL A 496 13.69 -20.02 13.64
N SER A 497 13.37 -21.02 14.44
CA SER A 497 12.77 -20.81 15.75
C SER A 497 13.30 -21.78 16.79
N TYR A 498 13.28 -21.34 18.05
CA TYR A 498 13.62 -22.15 19.21
C TYR A 498 12.55 -21.95 20.28
N GLY A 499 12.04 -23.05 20.84
CA GLY A 499 10.96 -23.01 21.83
C GLY A 499 11.30 -23.76 23.10
N ALA A 500 10.76 -23.28 24.22
CA ALA A 500 10.77 -23.94 25.51
C ALA A 500 9.41 -23.79 26.18
N ARG A 501 8.86 -24.90 26.65
CA ARG A 501 7.52 -24.95 27.23
C ARG A 501 7.53 -25.65 28.57
N LEU A 502 6.83 -25.08 29.53
CA LEU A 502 6.54 -25.67 30.83
C LEU A 502 5.06 -25.54 31.12
N GLN A 503 4.38 -26.67 31.33
CA GLN A 503 2.96 -26.69 31.67
C GLN A 503 2.72 -27.61 32.84
N GLY A 504 1.71 -27.32 33.66
CA GLY A 504 1.30 -28.21 34.73
C GLY A 504 -0.14 -28.02 35.12
N GLY A 505 -0.72 -29.04 35.73
CA GLY A 505 -2.11 -29.02 36.15
C GLY A 505 -2.47 -30.15 37.08
N HIS A 506 -3.76 -30.19 37.44
CA HIS A 506 -4.32 -31.22 38.30
C HIS A 506 -5.73 -31.56 37.85
N ASP A 507 -5.96 -32.77 37.36
CA ASP A 507 -7.27 -33.15 36.85
C ASP A 507 -8.12 -33.82 37.93
N PHE A 508 -9.40 -33.46 37.99
CA PHE A 508 -10.40 -34.08 38.86
C PHE A 508 -11.27 -35.03 38.03
N ASP A 509 -11.45 -36.27 38.51
CA ASP A 509 -12.36 -37.23 37.88
C ASP A 509 -13.83 -36.83 38.09
N LEU A 510 -14.58 -36.81 37.00
CA LEU A 510 -16.00 -36.48 36.89
C LEU A 510 -16.82 -37.62 36.28
N GLY A 511 -16.40 -38.87 36.48
CA GLY A 511 -17.18 -40.05 36.10
C GLY A 511 -17.10 -40.34 34.59
N GLY A 512 -15.87 -40.50 34.09
CA GLY A 512 -15.56 -40.78 32.68
C GLY A 512 -14.95 -39.60 31.92
N PHE A 513 -14.91 -38.43 32.56
CA PHE A 513 -14.21 -37.23 32.11
C PHE A 513 -13.33 -36.72 33.24
N ALA A 514 -12.25 -36.03 32.88
CA ALA A 514 -11.37 -35.35 33.80
C ALA A 514 -11.36 -33.85 33.46
N LEU A 515 -11.55 -33.00 34.48
CA LEU A 515 -11.54 -31.55 34.36
C LEU A 515 -10.55 -30.99 35.37
N GLY A 516 -9.66 -30.08 34.96
CA GLY A 516 -8.62 -29.58 35.86
C GLY A 516 -8.13 -28.18 35.50
N PRO A 517 -7.65 -27.40 36.49
CA PRO A 517 -6.86 -26.21 36.21
C PRO A 517 -5.55 -26.58 35.52
N VAL A 518 -5.11 -25.70 34.63
CA VAL A 518 -3.81 -25.75 33.95
C VAL A 518 -3.14 -24.38 34.02
N VAL A 519 -1.83 -24.38 34.21
CA VAL A 519 -0.97 -23.20 34.12
C VAL A 519 0.23 -23.54 33.25
N GLY A 520 0.74 -22.55 32.51
CA GLY A 520 1.88 -22.73 31.64
C GLY A 520 2.75 -21.48 31.52
N LEU A 521 3.99 -21.72 31.12
CA LEU A 521 4.93 -20.70 30.69
C LEU A 521 5.62 -21.24 29.43
N ASP A 522 5.48 -20.49 28.34
CA ASP A 522 6.01 -20.82 27.04
C ASP A 522 6.94 -19.69 26.61
N TYR A 523 8.09 -20.01 26.05
CA TYR A 523 9.02 -19.05 25.47
C TYR A 523 9.43 -19.53 24.09
N ALA A 524 9.49 -18.61 23.13
CA ALA A 524 10.01 -18.87 21.81
C ALA A 524 10.78 -17.66 21.28
N HIS A 525 11.89 -17.97 20.60
CA HIS A 525 12.65 -17.00 19.82
C HIS A 525 12.44 -17.30 18.33
N TYR A 526 12.17 -16.28 17.54
CA TYR A 526 11.91 -16.38 16.11
C TYR A 526 12.85 -15.46 15.33
N ARG A 527 13.33 -15.96 14.18
CA ARG A 527 14.08 -15.17 13.22
C ARG A 527 13.63 -15.48 11.79
N VAL A 528 13.33 -14.44 11.03
CA VAL A 528 13.18 -14.49 9.57
C VAL A 528 14.43 -13.85 8.96
N GLY A 529 15.10 -14.56 8.05
CA GLY A 529 16.26 -14.07 7.32
C GLY A 529 15.93 -12.81 6.51
N GLY A 530 16.93 -11.96 6.29
CA GLY A 530 16.79 -10.84 5.36
C GLY A 530 16.80 -11.34 3.91
N TYR A 531 16.03 -10.70 3.04
CA TYR A 531 15.85 -11.12 1.65
C TYR A 531 15.62 -9.93 0.72
N ALA A 532 15.61 -10.17 -0.58
CA ALA A 532 15.27 -9.16 -1.57
C ALA A 532 14.38 -9.75 -2.65
N GLU A 533 13.61 -8.90 -3.31
CA GLU A 533 12.72 -9.31 -4.41
C GLU A 533 13.48 -9.40 -5.74
N ASP A 534 13.12 -10.41 -6.54
CA ASP A 534 13.82 -10.82 -7.77
C ASP A 534 13.60 -9.89 -8.99
N GLN A 535 13.26 -8.62 -8.78
CA GLN A 535 12.92 -7.66 -9.84
C GLN A 535 13.78 -6.39 -9.77
N SER A 536 14.03 -5.79 -10.94
CA SER A 536 14.76 -4.52 -11.07
C SER A 536 13.87 -3.27 -11.11
N LEU A 537 12.59 -3.40 -10.74
CA LEU A 537 11.67 -2.26 -10.67
C LEU A 537 12.05 -1.38 -9.47
N ARG A 538 11.88 -0.06 -9.58
CA ARG A 538 12.22 0.88 -8.50
C ARG A 538 11.47 0.61 -7.18
N THR A 539 10.29 0.01 -7.27
CA THR A 539 9.40 -0.39 -6.17
C THR A 539 9.72 -1.76 -5.60
N ALA A 540 10.67 -2.52 -6.16
CA ALA A 540 11.16 -3.77 -5.57
C ALA A 540 11.87 -3.47 -4.24
N LEU A 541 11.74 -4.37 -3.28
CA LEU A 541 12.21 -4.17 -1.91
C LEU A 541 13.30 -5.18 -1.51
N ALA A 542 14.25 -4.70 -0.71
CA ALA A 542 15.09 -5.53 0.14
C ALA A 542 14.63 -5.38 1.61
N PHE A 543 14.49 -6.51 2.30
CA PHE A 543 14.01 -6.63 3.66
C PHE A 543 15.18 -6.95 4.58
N GLU A 544 15.33 -6.19 5.66
CA GLU A 544 16.25 -6.56 6.74
C GLU A 544 15.68 -7.75 7.54
N ALA A 545 16.56 -8.51 8.20
CA ALA A 545 16.15 -9.65 9.01
C ALA A 545 15.26 -9.18 10.18
N MET A 546 14.27 -10.00 10.54
CA MET A 546 13.40 -9.76 11.69
C MET A 546 13.72 -10.78 12.78
N ASP A 547 13.91 -10.30 14.00
CA ASP A 547 14.13 -11.10 15.21
C ASP A 547 13.11 -10.66 16.25
N PHE A 548 12.41 -11.60 16.89
CA PHE A 548 11.42 -11.29 17.94
C PHE A 548 11.24 -12.47 18.89
N ASP A 549 10.81 -12.17 20.12
CA ASP A 549 10.58 -13.16 21.18
C ASP A 549 9.10 -13.19 21.59
N SER A 550 8.58 -14.38 21.91
CA SER A 550 7.30 -14.56 22.59
C SER A 550 7.52 -15.25 23.93
N ALA A 551 6.85 -14.77 24.97
CA ALA A 551 6.88 -15.31 26.31
C ALA A 551 5.46 -15.32 26.90
N GLU A 552 4.74 -16.43 26.71
CA GLU A 552 3.35 -16.55 27.13
C GLU A 552 3.22 -17.17 28.53
N ALA A 553 2.56 -16.46 29.45
CA ALA A 553 2.04 -17.04 30.68
C ALA A 553 0.57 -17.43 30.49
N THR A 554 0.24 -18.70 30.72
CA THR A 554 -1.12 -19.22 30.54
C THR A 554 -1.74 -19.70 31.84
N ALA A 555 -3.04 -19.47 32.00
CA ALA A 555 -3.83 -20.02 33.09
C ALA A 555 -5.26 -20.31 32.62
N GLY A 556 -5.78 -21.48 32.96
CA GLY A 556 -7.11 -21.86 32.51
C GLY A 556 -7.57 -23.22 32.98
N VAL A 557 -8.46 -23.81 32.19
CA VAL A 557 -9.05 -25.12 32.46
C VAL A 557 -8.91 -26.03 31.25
N ARG A 558 -8.73 -27.31 31.51
CA ARG A 558 -8.76 -28.35 30.48
C ARG A 558 -9.76 -29.45 30.84
N LEU A 559 -10.35 -30.02 29.80
CA LEU A 559 -11.25 -31.17 29.82
C LEU A 559 -10.62 -32.28 28.97
N ARG A 560 -10.71 -33.52 29.44
CA ARG A 560 -10.46 -34.72 28.63
C ARG A 560 -11.37 -35.85 29.09
N GLY A 561 -11.53 -36.88 28.27
CA GLY A 561 -12.27 -38.07 28.67
C GLY A 561 -12.06 -39.20 27.69
N THR A 562 -12.57 -40.39 28.02
CA THR A 562 -12.53 -41.54 27.12
C THR A 562 -13.85 -42.30 27.22
N VAL A 563 -14.51 -42.49 26.08
CA VAL A 563 -15.78 -43.17 25.94
C VAL A 563 -15.59 -44.39 25.02
N ALA A 564 -15.77 -45.59 25.58
CA ALA A 564 -15.76 -46.81 24.78
C ALA A 564 -17.04 -46.90 23.93
N LEU A 565 -16.89 -47.05 22.61
CA LEU A 565 -18.02 -47.14 21.67
C LEU A 565 -18.40 -48.59 21.32
N GLY A 566 -17.66 -49.57 21.83
CA GLY A 566 -17.81 -50.99 21.48
C GLY A 566 -17.08 -51.36 20.19
N GLY A 567 -16.87 -52.66 19.95
CA GLY A 567 -16.20 -53.14 18.73
C GLY A 567 -14.72 -52.75 18.60
N GLY A 568 -14.04 -52.45 19.73
CA GLY A 568 -12.64 -52.00 19.74
C GLY A 568 -12.44 -50.51 19.46
N LEU A 569 -13.53 -49.73 19.37
CA LEU A 569 -13.51 -48.28 19.17
C LEU A 569 -13.56 -47.52 20.49
N ALA A 570 -12.76 -46.47 20.61
CA ALA A 570 -12.76 -45.54 21.74
C ALA A 570 -12.70 -44.09 21.25
N LEU A 571 -13.57 -43.24 21.78
CA LEU A 571 -13.62 -41.80 21.50
C LEU A 571 -13.07 -41.04 22.70
N SER A 572 -12.03 -40.24 22.49
CA SER A 572 -11.44 -39.38 23.53
C SER A 572 -11.65 -37.91 23.20
N PRO A 573 -12.72 -37.27 23.69
CA PRO A 573 -12.89 -35.83 23.56
C PRO A 573 -11.94 -35.08 24.49
N TYR A 574 -11.46 -33.93 24.06
CA TYR A 574 -10.62 -33.04 24.83
C TYR A 574 -10.89 -31.57 24.49
N GLY A 575 -10.55 -30.68 25.41
CA GLY A 575 -10.64 -29.25 25.16
C GLY A 575 -9.94 -28.43 26.23
N SER A 576 -9.68 -27.18 25.91
CA SER A 576 -9.09 -26.21 26.84
C SER A 576 -9.65 -24.82 26.61
N LEU A 577 -9.69 -24.04 27.67
CA LEU A 577 -9.93 -22.60 27.65
C LEU A 577 -8.89 -21.94 28.54
N LEU A 578 -8.00 -21.18 27.91
CA LEU A 578 -6.84 -20.56 28.53
C LEU A 578 -6.95 -19.04 28.40
N TYR A 579 -6.66 -18.34 29.49
CA TYR A 579 -6.22 -16.95 29.42
C TYR A 579 -4.72 -16.94 29.16
N VAL A 580 -4.29 -16.13 28.21
CA VAL A 580 -2.90 -15.96 27.79
C VAL A 580 -2.50 -14.52 28.09
N GLN A 581 -1.33 -14.37 28.71
CA GLN A 581 -0.64 -13.11 28.88
C GLN A 581 0.71 -13.19 28.15
N GLU A 582 0.89 -12.38 27.11
CA GLU A 582 2.19 -12.18 26.47
C GLU A 582 3.06 -11.25 27.36
N LEU A 583 4.34 -11.59 27.51
CA LEU A 583 5.30 -10.93 28.41
C LEU A 583 6.54 -10.41 27.67
N ALA A 584 6.69 -10.75 26.40
CA ALA A 584 7.73 -10.29 25.48
C ALA A 584 7.07 -9.56 24.29
N ASP A 585 7.69 -9.62 23.11
CA ASP A 585 7.24 -8.89 21.92
C ASP A 585 6.02 -9.57 21.27
N GLY A 586 5.95 -10.91 21.36
CA GLY A 586 4.94 -11.77 20.74
C GLY A 586 5.05 -11.86 19.21
N ARG A 587 5.56 -10.80 18.58
CA ARG A 587 5.68 -10.59 17.13
C ARG A 587 6.72 -9.49 16.85
N PRO A 588 7.16 -9.29 15.59
CA PRO A 588 8.00 -8.14 15.29
C PRO A 588 7.24 -6.83 15.52
N GLU A 589 7.91 -5.80 16.05
CA GLU A 589 7.36 -4.44 16.15
C GLU A 589 7.44 -3.69 14.81
N ASP A 590 8.44 -4.02 14.00
CA ASP A 590 8.71 -3.36 12.74
C ASP A 590 9.55 -4.20 11.79
N VAL A 591 9.63 -3.74 10.54
CA VAL A 591 10.60 -4.18 9.55
C VAL A 591 11.25 -2.98 8.88
N VAL A 592 12.54 -3.08 8.60
CA VAL A 592 13.24 -2.10 7.75
C VAL A 592 13.30 -2.64 6.33
N VAL A 593 12.79 -1.85 5.38
CA VAL A 593 12.81 -2.16 3.95
C VAL A 593 13.56 -1.10 3.17
N ARG A 594 14.17 -1.49 2.05
CA ARG A 594 14.89 -0.58 1.13
C ARG A 594 14.35 -0.77 -0.27
N ALA A 595 13.82 0.30 -0.87
CA ALA A 595 13.37 0.25 -2.25
C ALA A 595 14.56 0.33 -3.21
N ALA A 596 14.51 -0.41 -4.31
CA ALA A 596 15.57 -0.42 -5.31
C ALA A 596 15.74 0.95 -6.01
N GLY A 597 14.68 1.76 -6.05
CA GLY A 597 14.65 3.06 -6.70
C GLY A 597 15.58 4.11 -6.09
N ASP A 598 15.74 4.08 -4.76
CA ASP A 598 16.52 5.08 -4.03
C ASP A 598 17.48 4.50 -2.98
N GLY A 599 17.35 3.22 -2.64
CA GLY A 599 18.15 2.54 -1.62
C GLY A 599 17.90 3.04 -0.18
N VAL A 600 16.91 3.89 0.03
CA VAL A 600 16.63 4.51 1.33
C VAL A 600 15.93 3.49 2.22
N ALA A 601 16.43 3.35 3.46
CA ALA A 601 15.80 2.53 4.48
C ALA A 601 14.54 3.21 5.01
N ARG A 602 13.43 2.48 4.97
CA ARG A 602 12.13 2.86 5.51
C ARG A 602 11.76 1.86 6.58
N LYS A 603 11.47 2.37 7.78
CA LYS A 603 10.97 1.57 8.89
C LYS A 603 9.44 1.50 8.77
N VAL A 604 8.91 0.30 8.64
CA VAL A 604 7.46 0.04 8.63
C VAL A 604 7.10 -0.55 9.97
N THR A 605 6.41 0.22 10.79
CA THR A 605 5.95 -0.21 12.11
C THR A 605 4.64 -0.98 11.98
N PHE A 606 4.56 -2.13 12.65
CA PHE A 606 3.35 -2.93 12.72
C PHE A 606 2.42 -2.42 13.83
N ALA A 607 1.17 -2.88 13.86
CA ALA A 607 0.28 -2.57 14.97
C ALA A 607 0.84 -3.18 16.28
N ASP A 608 0.49 -2.60 17.43
CA ASP A 608 0.85 -3.15 18.75
C ASP A 608 0.16 -4.50 18.96
N ALA A 609 0.87 -5.51 19.48
CA ALA A 609 0.28 -6.81 19.82
C ALA A 609 -0.59 -6.71 21.07
N ASP A 610 -1.60 -7.58 21.20
CA ASP A 610 -2.32 -7.68 22.47
C ASP A 610 -1.54 -8.50 23.47
N ASP A 611 -1.28 -7.89 24.61
CA ASP A 611 -0.63 -8.57 25.73
C ASP A 611 -1.55 -9.59 26.41
N SER A 612 -2.85 -9.61 26.10
CA SER A 612 -3.86 -10.40 26.81
C SER A 612 -4.95 -10.91 25.90
N TYR A 613 -5.15 -12.23 25.85
CA TYR A 613 -6.21 -12.83 25.04
C TYR A 613 -6.63 -14.21 25.55
N GLY A 614 -7.71 -14.75 24.99
CA GLY A 614 -8.18 -16.11 25.26
C GLY A 614 -7.75 -17.10 24.16
N ARG A 615 -7.37 -18.32 24.54
CA ARG A 615 -7.11 -19.44 23.62
C ARG A 615 -8.06 -20.58 23.96
N ALA A 616 -8.85 -21.00 22.99
CA ALA A 616 -9.78 -22.11 23.14
C ALA A 616 -9.46 -23.23 22.14
N ARG A 617 -9.44 -24.47 22.61
CA ARG A 617 -9.31 -25.67 21.76
C ARG A 617 -10.41 -26.67 22.10
N LEU A 618 -10.96 -27.32 21.09
CA LEU A 618 -11.90 -28.42 21.22
C LEU A 618 -11.59 -29.48 20.17
N GLY A 619 -11.39 -30.72 20.60
CA GLY A 619 -11.10 -31.81 19.70
C GLY A 619 -11.60 -33.16 20.20
N ALA A 620 -11.48 -34.15 19.34
CA ALA A 620 -11.74 -35.53 19.70
C ALA A 620 -10.86 -36.47 18.87
N SER A 621 -10.30 -37.48 19.52
CA SER A 621 -9.61 -38.58 18.85
C SER A 621 -10.45 -39.85 18.87
N LEU A 622 -10.43 -40.60 17.77
CA LEU A 622 -11.07 -41.89 17.61
C LEU A 622 -10.00 -42.96 17.36
N GLY A 623 -9.90 -43.93 18.27
CA GLY A 623 -9.11 -45.15 18.06
C GLY A 623 -9.85 -46.12 17.14
N LEU A 624 -9.19 -46.55 16.07
CA LEU A 624 -9.70 -47.44 15.02
C LEU A 624 -9.03 -48.83 15.13
N GLY A 625 -9.26 -49.54 16.25
CA GLY A 625 -8.60 -50.82 16.52
C GLY A 625 -7.19 -50.65 17.10
N GLU A 626 -6.34 -51.68 16.95
CA GLU A 626 -4.97 -51.65 17.48
C GLU A 626 -4.06 -50.75 16.63
N GLY A 627 -3.53 -49.71 17.25
CA GLY A 627 -2.46 -48.90 16.67
C GLY A 627 -2.89 -47.96 15.54
N VAL A 628 -4.18 -47.72 15.31
CA VAL A 628 -4.66 -46.71 14.35
C VAL A 628 -5.53 -45.69 15.05
N GLY A 629 -5.27 -44.40 14.83
CA GLY A 629 -6.07 -43.32 15.42
C GLY A 629 -6.29 -42.17 14.45
N THR A 630 -7.44 -41.52 14.55
CA THR A 630 -7.71 -40.26 13.84
C THR A 630 -8.20 -39.22 14.83
N TYR A 631 -8.05 -37.93 14.50
CA TYR A 631 -8.63 -36.87 15.32
C TYR A 631 -9.05 -35.69 14.47
N VAL A 632 -9.93 -34.87 15.04
CA VAL A 632 -10.26 -33.54 14.55
C VAL A 632 -10.18 -32.57 15.72
N GLU A 633 -9.61 -31.39 15.47
CA GLU A 633 -9.43 -30.32 16.44
C GLU A 633 -9.82 -28.98 15.81
N ILE A 634 -10.49 -28.14 16.60
CA ILE A 634 -10.75 -26.75 16.29
C ILE A 634 -10.05 -25.90 17.34
N GLY A 635 -9.22 -24.97 16.90
CA GLY A 635 -8.53 -23.99 17.74
C GLY A 635 -8.96 -22.58 17.38
N THR A 636 -9.10 -21.71 18.37
CA THR A 636 -9.42 -20.29 18.15
C THR A 636 -8.80 -19.37 19.20
N ARG A 637 -8.46 -18.15 18.77
CA ARG A 637 -8.07 -17.02 19.62
C ARG A 637 -9.28 -16.11 19.85
N ILE A 638 -9.47 -15.62 21.07
CA ILE A 638 -10.63 -14.84 21.50
C ILE A 638 -10.16 -13.53 22.14
N GLY A 639 -10.75 -12.40 21.74
CA GLY A 639 -10.49 -11.11 22.36
C GLY A 639 -9.07 -10.59 22.10
N HIS A 640 -8.61 -10.72 20.87
CA HIS A 640 -7.36 -10.13 20.36
C HIS A 640 -7.72 -9.25 19.17
N ASP A 641 -7.22 -8.03 19.16
CA ASP A 641 -7.45 -6.93 18.24
C ASP A 641 -7.00 -7.23 16.80
N ASP A 642 -6.12 -8.21 16.57
CA ASP A 642 -5.77 -8.70 15.22
C ASP A 642 -6.63 -9.88 14.77
N GLY A 643 -7.80 -10.02 15.37
CA GLY A 643 -8.80 -10.99 14.99
C GLY A 643 -8.67 -12.35 15.66
N ALA A 644 -9.70 -13.16 15.42
CA ALA A 644 -9.82 -14.52 15.92
C ALA A 644 -9.24 -15.52 14.91
N GLN A 645 -7.95 -15.84 15.03
CA GLN A 645 -7.34 -16.93 14.24
C GLN A 645 -8.03 -18.26 14.59
N THR A 646 -8.90 -18.74 13.70
CA THR A 646 -9.66 -19.97 13.88
C THR A 646 -9.26 -20.98 12.83
N GLY A 647 -8.80 -22.15 13.28
CA GLY A 647 -8.34 -23.22 12.40
C GLY A 647 -9.01 -24.55 12.73
N VAL A 648 -9.15 -25.39 11.70
CA VAL A 648 -9.57 -26.78 11.83
C VAL A 648 -8.40 -27.67 11.39
N THR A 649 -8.01 -28.60 12.25
CA THR A 649 -6.98 -29.60 11.94
C THR A 649 -7.58 -31.00 12.04
N ALA A 650 -7.22 -31.87 11.10
CA ALA A 650 -7.55 -33.29 11.15
C ALA A 650 -6.30 -34.12 10.91
N GLY A 651 -6.19 -35.25 11.61
CA GLY A 651 -5.03 -36.13 11.49
C GLY A 651 -5.37 -37.60 11.50
N LEU A 652 -4.45 -38.39 10.97
CA LEU A 652 -4.44 -39.85 10.98
C LEU A 652 -3.06 -40.32 11.42
N GLY A 653 -3.01 -41.24 12.37
CA GLY A 653 -1.77 -41.77 12.93
C GLY A 653 -1.78 -43.28 13.11
N LEU A 654 -0.58 -43.84 13.07
CA LEU A 654 -0.29 -45.23 13.40
C LEU A 654 0.65 -45.28 14.61
N THR A 655 0.40 -46.18 15.54
CA THR A 655 1.19 -46.41 16.76
C THR A 655 1.61 -47.88 16.83
N PHE A 656 2.90 -48.12 17.10
CA PHE A 656 3.55 -49.43 17.07
C PHE A 656 4.14 -49.83 18.42
#